data_AF-A0A067BTB9-F1
#
_entry.id   AF-A0A067BTB9-F1
#
_cell.length_a   1.000
_cell.length_b   1.000
_cell.length_c   1.000
_cell.angle_alpha   90.00
_cell.angle_beta   90.00
_cell.angle_gamma   90.00
#
_symmetry.space_group_name_H-M   'P 1'
#
loop_
_entity.id
_entity.type
_entity.pdbx_description
1 polymer ?
#
loop_
_entity_poly.entity_id
_entity_poly.type
_entity_poly.pdbx_seq_one_letter_code
_entity_poly.pdbx_strand_id
1 'polypeptide(L)'
;MALNQLLHRKSRLTRRRASSIRTMRNVEVPRYEVLRSSKTTVYITTVDNGTDYWELPIRYSKYHDFFTTLCKTDKKWVAKLPFPEKSFGFGKDSPDFRRRQLDLFMRQLNALFTSLSAEGQDVVMDFLEAKHHVYHYEREASIYDHYDDEKASRRGYKSSVASDTDCEDNSSEHNIDGLSSPSIAALLCALLKPRQYATTETDVAYDGHNASVVAPMSLDGCTSLCTRLGSTCQVYVWHNLSSNATCIIKDSVGVRRAVPGAVTTRRYPLSLRRSSRAIIRFGSSEGPHPLPTVAYSYVHGALWLDEAKAATVGWPQHTFTYVESIGECAQLATTVSQPLFSYSTTSRVCSVVEYDAANQPTRPSYMRMQDGRDVLFENIPAAFLVATAATSLASLAECAAACAGNQFGCVGYHLERDGRCHLVAPTMQPLRSSMAGWVPAPMRHHLTVDGRRYVTMRGYRFSESTHSVVPAASLEDCAMATARGNRSVFAYTASSGSCAVVPLQQRSAILALRDYPKVPAQFLHAGLPLDTITSMSVDSAATCAIHSLCSISRNECVATSFEPSTGHCTLLKATRSLDPVVTLGWLPPTTLPTTMTAMTKAAFFVTAHQDDHELFMSGPFLSSLGERGTKTISVYLTAGDLYTMLAWPARERATLMGTQAAVEYHGLYHPVPVTTNVTIGTHVVTKVTIGNGVHYFLRLPESGAHHFLNASLANRTSREWLSPVDKPDEFYSSYDEVRAVVQGLMEREAAGMAELAFHTSEPIPSHVVQDHTLHRLSGELTASIVSSHRTWSACAHVQFYYGYQKWEAAADLDPSTAAFQRHVWMREFAGVMNLKNTTTGWDFHAKQLGRMDISRAILPTIASCT
;
A
#
# COMPACT_ATOMS: atom_id res chain seq x y z
N MET A 1 -32.26 31.82 58.05
CA MET A 1 -31.35 30.68 57.83
C MET A 1 -31.59 29.92 56.50
N ALA A 2 -32.25 30.50 55.48
CA ALA A 2 -32.65 29.73 54.27
C ALA A 2 -31.68 29.78 53.07
N LEU A 3 -30.68 30.67 53.05
CA LEU A 3 -29.90 30.94 51.84
C LEU A 3 -28.73 29.96 51.60
N ASN A 4 -28.07 29.50 52.67
CA ASN A 4 -26.83 28.69 52.55
C ASN A 4 -27.06 27.23 52.09
N GLN A 5 -28.30 26.72 52.11
CA GLN A 5 -28.59 25.36 51.64
C GLN A 5 -28.78 25.25 50.12
N LEU A 6 -29.15 26.33 49.40
CA LEU A 6 -29.25 26.28 47.93
C LEU A 6 -27.86 26.24 47.26
N LEU A 7 -26.87 26.95 47.79
CA LEU A 7 -25.52 27.01 47.21
C LEU A 7 -24.83 25.63 47.23
N HIS A 8 -25.00 24.85 48.30
CA HIS A 8 -24.42 23.49 48.38
C HIS A 8 -25.15 22.42 47.55
N ARG A 9 -26.39 22.66 47.08
CA ARG A 9 -27.05 21.74 46.14
C ARG A 9 -26.67 21.99 44.67
N LYS A 10 -26.37 23.24 44.27
CA LYS A 10 -25.94 23.55 42.89
C LYS A 10 -24.57 22.98 42.51
N SER A 11 -23.63 22.80 43.45
CA SER A 11 -22.26 22.36 43.15
C SER A 11 -22.05 20.84 43.00
N ARG A 12 -23.04 20.00 43.35
CA ARG A 12 -22.96 18.54 43.18
C ARG A 12 -23.65 17.99 41.92
N LEU A 13 -24.62 18.71 41.36
CA LEU A 13 -25.32 18.29 40.14
C LEU A 13 -24.60 18.67 38.84
N THR A 14 -23.84 19.76 38.82
CA THR A 14 -23.00 20.14 37.65
C THR A 14 -21.80 19.20 37.46
N ARG A 15 -21.14 18.79 38.55
CA ARG A 15 -19.91 17.97 38.49
C ARG A 15 -20.08 16.52 38.02
N ARG A 16 -21.31 16.02 37.86
CA ARG A 16 -21.61 14.68 37.30
C ARG A 16 -22.21 14.68 35.89
N ARG A 17 -22.52 15.85 35.30
CA ARG A 17 -22.93 15.97 33.88
C ARG A 17 -21.84 16.60 32.98
N ALA A 18 -20.88 17.32 33.54
CA ALA A 18 -19.70 17.81 32.82
C ALA A 18 -18.65 16.72 32.46
N SER A 19 -18.94 15.44 32.68
CA SER A 19 -18.04 14.32 32.33
C SER A 19 -18.19 13.82 30.90
N SER A 20 -19.36 14.03 30.25
CA SER A 20 -19.59 13.60 28.86
C SER A 20 -18.98 14.54 27.82
N ILE A 21 -18.65 15.78 28.21
CA ILE A 21 -18.06 16.80 27.33
C ILE A 21 -16.55 16.88 27.63
N ARG A 22 -15.83 15.79 27.33
CA ARG A 22 -14.39 15.64 27.68
C ARG A 22 -13.48 15.15 26.55
N THR A 23 -14.05 14.75 25.42
CA THR A 23 -13.28 14.30 24.25
C THR A 23 -13.83 14.96 22.99
N MET A 24 -13.20 16.04 22.54
CA MET A 24 -13.18 16.34 21.12
C MET A 24 -12.13 15.40 20.54
N ARG A 25 -12.56 14.37 19.80
CA ARG A 25 -11.64 13.41 19.17
C ARG A 25 -10.78 14.10 18.13
N ASN A 26 -11.37 15.03 17.38
CA ASN A 26 -10.66 15.78 16.37
C ASN A 26 -11.18 17.23 16.28
N VAL A 27 -10.26 18.16 15.97
CA VAL A 27 -10.58 19.54 15.63
C VAL A 27 -9.62 19.99 14.52
N GLU A 28 -10.18 20.28 13.35
CA GLU A 28 -9.42 20.61 12.14
C GLU A 28 -9.88 21.93 11.50
N VAL A 29 -9.09 22.45 10.56
CA VAL A 29 -9.46 23.58 9.71
C VAL A 29 -9.27 23.18 8.24
N PRO A 30 -10.09 22.27 7.69
CA PRO A 30 -9.84 21.63 6.40
C PRO A 30 -9.94 22.59 5.21
N ARG A 31 -10.79 23.63 5.27
CA ARG A 31 -11.00 24.59 4.17
C ARG A 31 -11.17 26.04 4.62
N TYR A 32 -11.17 26.96 3.67
CA TYR A 32 -11.57 28.36 3.87
C TYR A 32 -12.54 28.77 2.75
N GLU A 33 -13.40 29.73 3.04
CA GLU A 33 -14.40 30.24 2.10
C GLU A 33 -14.36 31.76 2.05
N VAL A 34 -14.57 32.35 0.87
CA VAL A 34 -14.64 33.81 0.70
C VAL A 34 -16.09 34.23 0.54
N LEU A 35 -16.66 34.82 1.59
CA LEU A 35 -18.07 35.22 1.62
C LEU A 35 -18.35 36.28 0.55
N ARG A 36 -19.04 35.89 -0.53
CA ARG A 36 -19.31 36.73 -1.72
C ARG A 36 -19.89 38.11 -1.38
N SER A 37 -20.72 38.18 -0.34
CA SER A 37 -21.37 39.41 0.15
C SER A 37 -20.46 40.42 0.86
N SER A 38 -19.28 40.00 1.34
CA SER A 38 -18.41 40.84 2.20
C SER A 38 -16.92 40.72 1.90
N LYS A 39 -16.52 39.95 0.86
CA LYS A 39 -15.14 39.61 0.49
C LYS A 39 -14.28 39.09 1.67
N THR A 40 -14.91 38.65 2.76
CA THR A 40 -14.21 38.21 3.97
C THR A 40 -13.95 36.70 3.90
N THR A 41 -12.70 36.30 4.15
CA THR A 41 -12.35 34.89 4.38
C THR A 41 -12.85 34.42 5.75
N VAL A 42 -13.63 33.34 5.75
CA VAL A 42 -13.86 32.47 6.92
C VAL A 42 -13.05 31.19 6.77
N TYR A 43 -12.64 30.62 7.90
CA TYR A 43 -11.90 29.37 7.99
C TYR A 43 -12.86 28.36 8.61
N ILE A 44 -13.23 27.34 7.84
CA ILE A 44 -14.21 26.38 8.31
C ILE A 44 -13.51 25.44 9.27
N THR A 45 -14.03 25.40 10.49
CA THR A 45 -13.44 24.72 11.63
C THR A 45 -14.35 23.56 11.99
N THR A 46 -13.83 22.34 11.91
CA THR A 46 -14.65 21.12 11.98
C THR A 46 -14.35 20.39 13.27
N VAL A 47 -15.39 20.08 14.04
CA VAL A 47 -15.27 19.45 15.37
C VAL A 47 -15.94 18.07 15.33
N ASP A 48 -15.23 17.06 15.83
CA ASP A 48 -15.73 15.70 16.06
C ASP A 48 -15.50 15.34 17.54
N ASN A 49 -16.57 14.97 18.25
CA ASN A 49 -16.49 14.49 19.64
C ASN A 49 -16.59 12.95 19.78
N GLY A 50 -16.83 12.23 18.68
CA GLY A 50 -17.06 10.79 18.62
C GLY A 50 -18.53 10.35 18.62
N THR A 51 -19.49 11.28 18.73
CA THR A 51 -20.93 11.08 18.60
C THR A 51 -21.59 12.09 17.66
N ASP A 52 -21.07 13.31 17.62
CA ASP A 52 -21.58 14.48 16.90
C ASP A 52 -20.44 15.15 16.11
N TYR A 53 -20.79 15.68 14.94
CA TYR A 53 -19.90 16.46 14.08
C TYR A 53 -20.57 17.82 13.77
N TRP A 54 -19.80 18.91 13.76
CA TRP A 54 -20.28 20.21 13.31
C TRP A 54 -19.18 21.10 12.72
N GLU A 55 -19.59 22.05 11.89
CA GLU A 55 -18.71 23.01 11.22
C GLU A 55 -18.98 24.46 11.68
N LEU A 56 -17.91 25.23 11.90
CA LEU A 56 -17.97 26.63 12.32
C LEU A 56 -17.23 27.53 11.31
N PRO A 57 -17.89 28.52 10.69
CA PRO A 57 -17.26 29.46 9.74
C PRO A 57 -16.53 30.60 10.46
N ILE A 58 -15.37 30.31 11.07
CA ILE A 58 -14.67 31.22 11.98
C ILE A 58 -13.78 32.23 11.21
N ARG A 59 -13.93 33.54 11.49
CA ARG A 59 -13.03 34.58 10.95
C ARG A 59 -11.68 34.57 11.67
N TYR A 60 -10.58 34.86 10.96
CA TYR A 60 -9.25 34.93 11.58
C TYR A 60 -9.15 35.89 12.78
N SER A 61 -9.94 36.97 12.81
CA SER A 61 -10.04 37.85 13.99
C SER A 61 -10.52 37.10 15.23
N LYS A 62 -11.57 36.30 15.13
CA LYS A 62 -12.08 35.46 16.22
C LYS A 62 -11.04 34.44 16.69
N TYR A 63 -10.31 33.82 15.76
CA TYR A 63 -9.16 32.96 16.07
C TYR A 63 -8.07 33.67 16.88
N HIS A 64 -7.71 34.90 16.49
CA HIS A 64 -6.73 35.69 17.21
C HIS A 64 -7.23 36.09 18.60
N ASP A 65 -8.49 36.50 18.73
CA ASP A 65 -9.08 36.92 19.99
C ASP A 65 -9.22 35.72 20.96
N PHE A 66 -9.53 34.54 20.44
CA PHE A 66 -9.48 33.25 21.14
C PHE A 66 -8.06 32.92 21.63
N PHE A 67 -7.06 32.90 20.75
CA PHE A 67 -5.66 32.67 21.11
C PHE A 67 -5.16 33.67 22.16
N THR A 68 -5.53 34.95 22.03
CA THR A 68 -5.18 36.02 22.98
C THR A 68 -5.86 35.82 24.35
N THR A 69 -7.07 35.24 24.38
CA THR A 69 -7.80 34.95 25.62
C THR A 69 -7.24 33.72 26.30
N LEU A 70 -7.00 32.65 25.53
CA LEU A 70 -6.45 31.38 26.01
C LEU A 70 -4.98 31.52 26.48
N CYS A 71 -4.22 32.44 25.89
CA CYS A 71 -2.90 32.85 26.39
C CYS A 71 -2.93 33.56 27.76
N LYS A 72 -4.09 34.02 28.26
CA LYS A 72 -4.22 34.61 29.60
C LYS A 72 -4.47 33.55 30.67
N THR A 73 -5.19 32.47 30.35
CA THR A 73 -5.42 31.34 31.27
C THR A 73 -4.21 30.39 31.30
N ASP A 74 -3.71 30.01 30.12
CA ASP A 74 -2.83 28.84 29.94
C ASP A 74 -1.51 29.17 29.23
N LYS A 75 -0.96 30.36 29.48
CA LYS A 75 0.27 30.89 28.85
C LYS A 75 1.42 29.88 28.76
N LYS A 76 1.61 29.04 29.80
CA LYS A 76 2.66 28.00 29.87
C LYS A 76 2.61 27.01 28.70
N TRP A 77 1.41 26.65 28.26
CA TRP A 77 1.14 25.69 27.19
C TRP A 77 0.91 26.42 25.86
N VAL A 78 0.01 27.40 25.88
CA VAL A 78 -0.58 27.99 24.66
C VAL A 78 0.38 28.91 23.94
N ALA A 79 1.23 29.66 24.66
CA ALA A 79 2.21 30.57 24.06
C ALA A 79 3.40 29.85 23.38
N LYS A 80 3.37 28.51 23.33
CA LYS A 80 4.31 27.66 22.57
C LYS A 80 3.69 27.07 21.30
N LEU A 81 2.39 27.21 21.11
CA LEU A 81 1.70 26.71 19.92
C LEU A 81 1.98 27.61 18.71
N PRO A 82 2.14 27.06 17.50
CA PRO A 82 2.30 27.85 16.28
C PRO A 82 0.98 28.53 15.94
N PHE A 83 0.87 29.84 16.23
CA PHE A 83 -0.28 30.65 15.86
C PHE A 83 0.11 31.70 14.80
N PRO A 84 -0.63 31.85 13.69
CA PRO A 84 -0.28 32.82 12.64
C PRO A 84 -0.47 34.27 13.13
N GLU A 85 0.61 35.04 13.17
CA GLU A 85 0.62 36.43 13.64
C GLU A 85 -0.18 37.40 12.76
N LYS A 86 -0.56 38.55 13.33
CA LYS A 86 -1.14 39.67 12.56
C LYS A 86 -0.04 40.37 11.76
N SER A 87 0.23 39.85 10.56
CA SER A 87 1.17 40.42 9.60
C SER A 87 0.84 41.87 9.24
N PHE A 88 1.54 42.85 9.84
CA PHE A 88 1.41 44.28 9.51
C PHE A 88 2.10 44.61 8.18
N GLY A 89 1.41 44.33 7.08
CA GLY A 89 1.84 44.64 5.72
C GLY A 89 0.88 44.07 4.69
N PHE A 90 0.71 44.76 3.56
CA PHE A 90 -0.23 44.34 2.52
C PHE A 90 0.20 43.01 1.86
N GLY A 91 -0.56 41.95 2.11
CA GLY A 91 -0.69 40.79 1.21
C GLY A 91 0.48 39.80 1.15
N LYS A 92 0.94 39.24 2.28
CA LYS A 92 1.94 38.13 2.27
C LYS A 92 1.41 36.73 2.61
N ASP A 93 0.38 36.61 3.46
CA ASP A 93 -0.24 35.30 3.73
C ASP A 93 -1.40 35.05 2.75
N SER A 94 -1.35 33.95 1.99
CA SER A 94 -2.53 33.47 1.28
C SER A 94 -3.56 32.88 2.27
N PRO A 95 -4.86 32.90 1.96
CA PRO A 95 -5.88 32.22 2.76
C PRO A 95 -5.55 30.74 3.03
N ASP A 96 -5.02 30.02 2.04
CA ASP A 96 -4.59 28.63 2.17
C ASP A 96 -3.38 28.45 3.11
N PHE A 97 -2.39 29.35 3.06
CA PHE A 97 -1.28 29.34 4.02
C PHE A 97 -1.77 29.58 5.45
N ARG A 98 -2.65 30.58 5.64
CA ARG A 98 -3.23 30.88 6.95
C ARG A 98 -4.13 29.74 7.46
N ARG A 99 -4.86 29.07 6.56
CA ARG A 99 -5.62 27.84 6.87
C ARG A 99 -4.71 26.75 7.43
N ARG A 100 -3.60 26.42 6.76
CA ARG A 100 -2.62 25.43 7.26
C ARG A 100 -2.09 25.76 8.66
N GLN A 101 -1.83 27.04 8.95
CA GLN A 101 -1.35 27.46 10.27
C GLN A 101 -2.45 27.34 11.35
N LEU A 102 -3.71 27.67 11.03
CA LEU A 102 -4.84 27.50 11.95
C LEU A 102 -5.19 26.02 12.18
N ASP A 103 -5.07 25.18 11.15
CA ASP A 103 -5.24 23.73 11.25
C ASP A 103 -4.20 23.10 12.20
N LEU A 104 -2.92 23.44 11.99
CA LEU A 104 -1.83 22.99 12.86
C LEU A 104 -2.01 23.47 14.31
N PHE A 105 -2.43 24.72 14.50
CA PHE A 105 -2.76 25.28 15.81
C PHE A 105 -3.88 24.47 16.51
N MET A 106 -5.00 24.22 15.82
CA MET A 106 -6.14 23.53 16.42
C MET A 106 -5.88 22.06 16.73
N ARG A 107 -5.18 21.33 15.85
CA ARG A 107 -4.76 19.94 16.11
C ARG A 107 -3.88 19.84 17.36
N GLN A 108 -2.87 20.71 17.47
CA GLN A 108 -1.97 20.72 18.63
C GLN A 108 -2.69 21.20 19.90
N LEU A 109 -3.61 22.16 19.80
CA LEU A 109 -4.41 22.59 20.93
C LEU A 109 -5.35 21.49 21.43
N ASN A 110 -5.97 20.73 20.52
CA ASN A 110 -6.83 19.60 20.90
C ASN A 110 -6.05 18.52 21.65
N ALA A 111 -4.83 18.19 21.18
CA ALA A 111 -3.93 17.28 21.87
C ALA A 111 -3.49 17.78 23.27
N LEU A 112 -3.55 19.09 23.54
CA LEU A 112 -3.28 19.69 24.85
C LEU A 112 -4.53 19.94 25.70
N PHE A 113 -5.75 19.74 25.18
CA PHE A 113 -7.00 20.16 25.82
C PHE A 113 -7.14 19.66 27.26
N THR A 114 -6.83 18.38 27.51
CA THR A 114 -6.87 17.76 28.85
C THR A 114 -5.81 18.28 29.82
N SER A 115 -4.80 19.00 29.33
CA SER A 115 -3.69 19.59 30.11
C SER A 115 -3.87 21.09 30.41
N LEU A 116 -4.90 21.73 29.84
CA LEU A 116 -5.28 23.12 30.14
C LEU A 116 -5.93 23.23 31.54
N SER A 117 -5.96 24.46 32.08
CA SER A 117 -6.79 24.83 33.23
C SER A 117 -8.29 24.62 32.95
N ALA A 118 -9.12 24.64 34.00
CA ALA A 118 -10.56 24.52 33.84
C ALA A 118 -11.13 25.71 33.05
N GLU A 119 -10.64 26.91 33.35
CA GLU A 119 -10.95 28.15 32.61
C GLU A 119 -10.50 28.06 31.14
N GLY A 120 -9.33 27.47 30.88
CA GLY A 120 -8.84 27.23 29.52
C GLY A 120 -9.68 26.22 28.75
N GLN A 121 -10.11 25.13 29.39
CA GLN A 121 -11.03 24.16 28.79
C GLN A 121 -12.37 24.83 28.43
N ASP A 122 -12.94 25.62 29.34
CA ASP A 122 -14.16 26.38 29.06
C ASP A 122 -14.00 27.36 27.88
N VAL A 123 -12.88 28.09 27.80
CA VAL A 123 -12.57 28.99 26.67
C VAL A 123 -12.48 28.25 25.32
N VAL A 124 -11.97 27.00 25.30
CA VAL A 124 -11.97 26.17 24.08
C VAL A 124 -13.38 25.68 23.74
N MET A 125 -14.15 25.16 24.71
CA MET A 125 -15.50 24.65 24.46
C MET A 125 -16.50 25.75 24.06
N ASP A 126 -16.29 26.99 24.52
CA ASP A 126 -17.09 28.15 24.14
C ASP A 126 -16.71 28.68 22.74
N PHE A 127 -15.42 28.68 22.40
CA PHE A 127 -14.95 29.04 21.04
C PHE A 127 -15.42 28.04 19.96
N LEU A 128 -15.53 26.76 20.33
CA LEU A 128 -16.03 25.69 19.45
C LEU A 128 -17.54 25.45 19.58
N GLU A 129 -18.27 26.35 20.26
CA GLU A 129 -19.73 26.33 20.44
C GLU A 129 -20.30 25.00 20.98
N ALA A 130 -19.46 24.12 21.53
CA ALA A 130 -19.77 22.73 21.84
C ALA A 130 -20.91 22.56 22.86
N LYS A 131 -21.07 23.55 23.76
CA LYS A 131 -22.17 23.62 24.73
C LYS A 131 -23.54 23.88 24.09
N HIS A 132 -23.60 24.30 22.83
CA HIS A 132 -24.86 24.42 22.07
C HIS A 132 -25.17 23.14 21.29
N HIS A 133 -24.17 22.54 20.64
CA HIS A 133 -24.36 21.32 19.83
C HIS A 133 -24.69 20.08 20.68
N VAL A 134 -23.99 19.84 21.79
CA VAL A 134 -24.22 18.64 22.63
C VAL A 134 -25.57 18.65 23.36
N TYR A 135 -26.19 19.82 23.56
CA TYR A 135 -27.41 19.95 24.37
C TYR A 135 -28.72 19.62 23.64
N HIS A 136 -28.69 19.31 22.33
CA HIS A 136 -29.91 19.13 21.55
C HIS A 136 -30.53 17.72 21.63
N TYR A 137 -29.77 16.69 22.05
CA TYR A 137 -30.20 15.28 22.00
C TYR A 137 -30.88 14.78 23.30
N GLU A 138 -30.43 15.21 24.50
CA GLU A 138 -31.01 14.76 25.78
C GLU A 138 -32.51 15.06 25.93
N ARG A 139 -33.05 16.02 25.17
CA ARG A 139 -34.45 16.46 25.27
C ARG A 139 -35.44 15.60 24.46
N GLU A 140 -34.97 14.89 23.44
CA GLU A 140 -35.82 13.94 22.68
C GLU A 140 -35.76 12.54 23.30
N ALA A 141 -34.60 12.14 23.85
CA ALA A 141 -34.46 10.88 24.59
C ALA A 141 -35.43 10.77 25.79
N SER A 142 -35.65 11.86 26.53
CA SER A 142 -36.55 11.86 27.71
C SER A 142 -38.06 11.76 27.38
N ILE A 143 -38.42 11.52 26.11
CA ILE A 143 -39.79 11.21 25.68
C ILE A 143 -40.01 9.70 25.55
N TYR A 144 -38.93 8.91 25.45
CA TYR A 144 -38.99 7.44 25.28
C TYR A 144 -38.64 6.63 26.55
N ASP A 145 -37.88 7.19 27.50
CA ASP A 145 -37.56 6.57 28.81
C ASP A 145 -38.77 6.56 29.80
N HIS A 146 -39.93 6.07 29.35
CA HIS A 146 -41.11 5.87 30.21
C HIS A 146 -41.87 4.56 30.00
N TYR A 147 -41.24 3.58 29.37
CA TYR A 147 -41.54 2.16 29.54
C TYR A 147 -40.26 1.41 29.96
N ASP A 148 -40.44 0.28 30.64
CA ASP A 148 -39.41 -0.70 31.00
C ASP A 148 -38.29 -0.30 31.99
N ASP A 149 -38.66 0.26 33.16
CA ASP A 149 -37.83 0.16 34.39
C ASP A 149 -38.57 -0.51 35.56
N GLU A 150 -38.84 -1.83 35.46
CA GLU A 150 -38.97 -2.65 36.67
C GLU A 150 -38.65 -4.16 36.45
N LYS A 151 -37.36 -4.56 36.60
CA LYS A 151 -36.86 -5.84 37.19
C LYS A 151 -35.48 -6.29 36.64
N ALA A 152 -34.39 -5.68 37.11
CA ALA A 152 -33.06 -6.30 37.05
C ALA A 152 -32.16 -6.03 38.29
N SER A 153 -32.69 -5.40 39.35
CA SER A 153 -31.92 -5.13 40.56
C SER A 153 -31.83 -6.36 41.47
N ARG A 154 -30.64 -7.00 41.53
CA ARG A 154 -29.94 -7.57 42.70
C ARG A 154 -29.08 -8.80 42.36
N ARG A 155 -27.76 -8.62 42.35
CA ARG A 155 -26.76 -9.36 43.16
C ARG A 155 -25.37 -8.80 42.89
N GLY A 156 -24.53 -8.76 43.92
CA GLY A 156 -23.12 -8.36 43.82
C GLY A 156 -22.34 -8.89 45.01
N TYR A 157 -21.01 -8.92 44.92
CA TYR A 157 -20.12 -9.27 46.04
C TYR A 157 -18.77 -8.52 45.97
N LYS A 158 -17.93 -8.64 47.01
CA LYS A 158 -16.77 -7.77 47.26
C LYS A 158 -15.43 -8.53 47.45
N SER A 159 -14.37 -7.96 46.87
CA SER A 159 -13.03 -7.65 47.45
C SER A 159 -12.35 -8.55 48.52
N SER A 160 -11.16 -9.07 48.19
CA SER A 160 -9.95 -9.27 49.05
C SER A 160 -8.69 -9.30 48.14
N VAL A 161 -7.42 -8.93 48.48
CA VAL A 161 -6.67 -8.46 49.67
C VAL A 161 -5.75 -9.50 50.36
N ALA A 162 -4.51 -9.06 50.70
CA ALA A 162 -3.30 -9.76 51.20
C ALA A 162 -2.61 -10.71 50.19
N SER A 163 -1.28 -10.77 49.96
CA SER A 163 -0.02 -10.43 50.67
C SER A 163 0.57 -11.53 51.56
N ASP A 164 1.89 -11.81 51.40
CA ASP A 164 2.95 -11.55 52.40
C ASP A 164 4.36 -11.94 51.86
N THR A 165 5.41 -11.74 52.67
CA THR A 165 6.85 -11.75 52.31
C THR A 165 7.62 -12.98 52.84
N ASP A 166 8.93 -13.09 52.52
CA ASP A 166 10.01 -13.20 53.54
C ASP A 166 11.43 -13.09 52.90
N CYS A 167 12.48 -13.02 53.74
CA CYS A 167 13.77 -12.35 53.44
C CYS A 167 15.03 -13.09 54.00
N GLU A 168 16.22 -12.51 53.74
CA GLU A 168 17.54 -12.79 54.37
C GLU A 168 18.20 -14.14 53.93
N ASP A 169 19.51 -14.43 54.02
CA ASP A 169 20.71 -13.80 54.64
C ASP A 169 22.00 -14.34 53.91
N ASN A 170 23.29 -13.98 54.05
CA ASN A 170 24.10 -13.02 54.85
C ASN A 170 25.35 -12.57 54.01
N SER A 171 26.47 -12.25 54.67
CA SER A 171 27.72 -11.57 54.26
C SER A 171 28.91 -12.43 53.78
N SER A 172 29.96 -11.78 53.21
CA SER A 172 31.27 -11.61 53.89
C SER A 172 32.30 -10.80 53.07
N GLU A 173 33.22 -10.09 53.75
CA GLU A 173 34.22 -9.17 53.18
C GLU A 173 35.67 -9.65 53.43
N HIS A 174 36.63 -9.18 52.62
CA HIS A 174 38.03 -8.98 53.03
C HIS A 174 38.67 -7.79 52.29
N ASN A 175 39.72 -7.21 52.90
CA ASN A 175 40.12 -5.79 52.72
C ASN A 175 41.66 -5.60 52.83
N ILE A 176 42.12 -4.34 52.75
CA ILE A 176 43.46 -3.75 53.05
C ILE A 176 44.34 -3.36 51.84
N ASP A 177 44.98 -2.19 52.01
CA ASP A 177 45.54 -1.29 50.99
C ASP A 177 47.05 -1.40 50.72
N GLY A 178 47.55 -0.61 49.75
CA GLY A 178 48.74 0.21 50.04
C GLY A 178 49.70 0.58 48.89
N LEU A 179 49.63 1.83 48.39
CA LEU A 179 50.71 2.67 47.81
C LEU A 179 51.59 2.12 46.64
N SER A 180 52.26 2.91 45.80
CA SER A 180 52.14 4.33 45.37
C SER A 180 53.06 4.63 44.17
N SER A 181 52.58 5.31 43.12
CA SER A 181 53.34 6.32 42.31
C SER A 181 52.56 6.79 41.07
N PRO A 182 52.66 8.08 40.65
CA PRO A 182 51.94 8.60 39.49
C PRO A 182 52.80 8.67 38.22
N SER A 183 52.52 7.80 37.23
CA SER A 183 52.68 8.04 35.78
C SER A 183 52.42 6.77 34.97
N ILE A 184 51.20 6.62 34.41
CA ILE A 184 50.83 5.71 33.30
C ILE A 184 49.32 5.82 33.01
N ALA A 185 48.48 5.95 34.04
CA ALA A 185 47.02 5.96 33.94
C ALA A 185 46.48 7.05 32.98
N ALA A 186 47.04 8.26 33.01
CA ALA A 186 46.65 9.36 32.13
C ALA A 186 46.93 9.08 30.63
N LEU A 187 47.86 8.18 30.31
CA LEU A 187 48.17 7.79 28.93
C LEU A 187 47.33 6.59 28.45
N LEU A 188 46.98 5.67 29.35
CA LEU A 188 46.15 4.50 29.03
C LEU A 188 44.66 4.85 28.87
N CYS A 189 44.10 5.73 29.71
CA CYS A 189 42.69 6.12 29.61
C CYS A 189 42.34 6.85 28.30
N ALA A 190 43.33 7.40 27.58
CA ALA A 190 43.14 8.02 26.27
C ALA A 190 43.08 7.01 25.10
N LEU A 191 43.53 5.76 25.30
CA LEU A 191 43.76 4.78 24.21
C LEU A 191 42.84 3.56 24.23
N LEU A 192 41.92 3.44 25.20
CA LEU A 192 40.98 2.32 25.31
C LEU A 192 39.50 2.77 25.36
N LYS A 193 39.08 3.59 24.39
CA LYS A 193 37.69 3.47 23.93
C LYS A 193 37.53 2.07 23.31
N PRO A 194 36.59 1.23 23.77
CA PRO A 194 36.40 -0.09 23.16
C PRO A 194 36.03 0.07 21.69
N ARG A 195 36.78 -0.58 20.79
CA ARG A 195 36.63 -0.59 19.31
C ARG A 195 35.28 -1.13 18.79
N GLN A 196 34.30 -1.27 19.66
CA GLN A 196 33.01 -1.90 19.44
C GLN A 196 31.85 -0.90 19.35
N TYR A 197 32.10 0.41 19.42
CA TYR A 197 31.06 1.43 19.31
C TYR A 197 31.39 2.46 18.22
N ALA A 198 30.39 2.79 17.42
CA ALA A 198 30.44 3.88 16.45
C ALA A 198 30.42 5.24 17.17
N THR A 199 30.50 6.33 16.40
CA THR A 199 30.32 7.69 16.95
C THR A 199 28.95 7.83 17.62
N THR A 200 28.93 8.38 18.83
CA THR A 200 27.70 8.75 19.55
C THR A 200 26.97 9.87 18.81
N GLU A 201 25.66 9.71 18.62
CA GLU A 201 24.78 10.63 17.92
C GLU A 201 23.86 11.33 18.93
N THR A 202 23.80 12.67 18.90
CA THR A 202 22.88 13.48 19.72
C THR A 202 21.64 13.86 18.92
N ASP A 203 20.55 14.14 19.63
CA ASP A 203 19.23 14.47 19.09
C ASP A 203 18.67 13.38 18.14
N VAL A 204 19.06 12.13 18.42
CA VAL A 204 18.77 10.96 17.59
C VAL A 204 18.27 9.81 18.47
N ALA A 205 17.17 9.20 18.03
CA ALA A 205 16.72 7.89 18.48
C ALA A 205 16.67 6.92 17.30
N TYR A 206 16.43 5.65 17.62
CA TYR A 206 16.29 4.57 16.65
C TYR A 206 15.04 3.76 16.91
N ASP A 207 14.43 3.23 15.86
CA ASP A 207 13.14 2.52 15.91
C ASP A 207 13.28 1.00 15.86
N GLY A 208 14.51 0.47 15.95
CA GLY A 208 14.75 -0.95 16.16
C GLY A 208 14.07 -1.50 17.42
N HIS A 209 13.82 -2.80 17.44
CA HIS A 209 13.05 -3.47 18.49
C HIS A 209 13.68 -3.30 19.89
N ASN A 210 12.84 -3.01 20.88
CA ASN A 210 13.28 -2.73 22.26
C ASN A 210 13.58 -4.04 23.00
N ALA A 211 14.86 -4.36 23.17
CA ALA A 211 15.30 -5.51 23.96
C ALA A 211 15.21 -5.26 25.48
N SER A 212 15.30 -3.98 25.92
CA SER A 212 15.09 -3.59 27.31
C SER A 212 14.79 -2.09 27.42
N VAL A 213 14.00 -1.69 28.43
CA VAL A 213 13.76 -0.28 28.79
C VAL A 213 13.97 -0.14 30.30
N VAL A 214 14.80 0.81 30.72
CA VAL A 214 15.19 1.00 32.13
C VAL A 214 15.24 2.49 32.49
N ALA A 215 14.54 2.88 33.55
CA ALA A 215 14.54 4.23 34.11
C ALA A 215 14.35 4.18 35.64
N PRO A 216 15.04 4.99 36.45
CA PRO A 216 16.08 5.95 36.06
C PRO A 216 17.38 5.26 35.63
N MET A 217 18.06 5.81 34.63
CA MET A 217 19.36 5.34 34.14
C MET A 217 20.20 6.53 33.66
N SER A 218 21.49 6.56 34.00
CA SER A 218 22.44 7.55 33.45
C SER A 218 22.91 7.15 32.05
N LEU A 219 23.48 8.10 31.29
CA LEU A 219 24.04 7.81 29.97
C LEU A 219 25.15 6.74 30.03
N ASP A 220 26.05 6.84 31.02
CA ASP A 220 27.12 5.86 31.25
C ASP A 220 26.57 4.50 31.73
N GLY A 221 25.51 4.52 32.55
CA GLY A 221 24.79 3.30 32.96
C GLY A 221 24.13 2.60 31.76
N CYS A 222 23.55 3.37 30.84
CA CYS A 222 22.97 2.86 29.59
C CYS A 222 24.03 2.26 28.66
N THR A 223 25.16 2.96 28.51
CA THR A 223 26.35 2.50 27.78
C THR A 223 26.89 1.19 28.38
N SER A 224 26.96 1.11 29.72
CA SER A 224 27.43 -0.07 30.46
C SER A 224 26.45 -1.25 30.39
N LEU A 225 25.14 -0.98 30.40
CA LEU A 225 24.10 -1.99 30.19
C LEU A 225 24.20 -2.58 28.78
N CYS A 226 24.29 -1.73 27.75
CA CYS A 226 24.52 -2.17 26.37
C CYS A 226 25.82 -2.98 26.23
N THR A 227 26.90 -2.57 26.91
CA THR A 227 28.19 -3.28 26.88
C THR A 227 28.04 -4.69 27.44
N ARG A 228 27.44 -4.83 28.64
CA ARG A 228 27.19 -6.12 29.31
C ARG A 228 26.27 -7.05 28.53
N LEU A 229 25.26 -6.51 27.83
CA LEU A 229 24.33 -7.28 27.00
C LEU A 229 24.96 -7.85 25.71
N GLY A 230 26.19 -7.45 25.38
CA GLY A 230 26.91 -8.05 24.25
C GLY A 230 26.14 -7.90 22.92
N SER A 231 25.93 -8.99 22.21
CA SER A 231 25.25 -9.01 20.91
C SER A 231 23.74 -8.74 20.96
N THR A 232 23.09 -8.73 22.14
CA THR A 232 21.67 -8.32 22.25
C THR A 232 21.50 -6.80 22.42
N CYS A 233 22.60 -6.04 22.46
CA CYS A 233 22.58 -4.60 22.19
C CYS A 233 23.32 -4.29 20.87
N GLN A 234 22.56 -3.95 19.83
CA GLN A 234 23.09 -3.37 18.59
C GLN A 234 23.10 -1.83 18.65
N VAL A 235 22.19 -1.23 19.40
CA VAL A 235 22.16 0.22 19.68
C VAL A 235 21.46 0.46 21.02
N TYR A 236 21.86 1.52 21.72
CA TYR A 236 21.08 2.05 22.85
C TYR A 236 20.66 3.50 22.57
N VAL A 237 19.44 3.85 22.95
CA VAL A 237 18.92 5.21 22.97
C VAL A 237 18.76 5.61 24.43
N TRP A 238 19.49 6.64 24.87
CA TRP A 238 19.28 7.27 26.16
C TRP A 238 18.52 8.59 25.98
N HIS A 239 17.54 8.89 26.83
CA HIS A 239 16.70 10.07 26.66
C HIS A 239 16.34 10.74 27.99
N ASN A 240 16.42 12.07 28.03
CA ASN A 240 16.24 12.86 29.24
C ASN A 240 15.28 14.05 29.00
N LEU A 241 13.97 13.78 29.02
CA LEU A 241 12.90 14.79 28.87
C LEU A 241 12.16 15.13 30.18
N SER A 242 12.50 14.46 31.28
CA SER A 242 11.88 14.65 32.60
C SER A 242 12.85 14.20 33.69
N SER A 243 12.46 14.32 34.97
CA SER A 243 13.29 13.91 36.12
C SER A 243 13.51 12.39 36.26
N ASN A 244 13.26 11.60 35.20
CA ASN A 244 13.46 10.15 35.16
C ASN A 244 14.10 9.73 33.81
N ALA A 245 15.41 9.98 33.67
CA ALA A 245 16.14 9.68 32.45
C ALA A 245 16.07 8.19 32.09
N THR A 246 15.74 7.88 30.83
CA THR A 246 15.39 6.53 30.37
C THR A 246 16.44 5.99 29.40
N CYS A 247 16.83 4.73 29.59
CA CYS A 247 17.65 3.95 28.68
C CYS A 247 16.80 2.92 27.94
N ILE A 248 16.93 2.87 26.61
CA ILE A 248 16.27 1.91 25.73
C ILE A 248 17.36 1.12 25.01
N ILE A 249 17.54 -0.15 25.36
CA ILE A 249 18.43 -1.09 24.67
C ILE A 249 17.67 -1.71 23.50
N LYS A 250 18.33 -1.85 22.35
CA LYS A 250 17.74 -2.45 21.15
C LYS A 250 18.64 -3.53 20.56
N ASP A 251 18.02 -4.66 20.23
CA ASP A 251 18.66 -5.83 19.58
C ASP A 251 18.86 -5.66 18.06
N SER A 252 18.32 -4.57 17.52
CA SER A 252 18.29 -4.23 16.11
C SER A 252 18.36 -2.71 15.96
N VAL A 253 18.93 -2.22 14.86
CA VAL A 253 19.15 -0.77 14.70
C VAL A 253 17.87 -0.06 14.22
N GLY A 254 17.22 -0.57 13.17
CA GLY A 254 15.97 0.03 12.65
C GLY A 254 16.13 1.46 12.12
N VAL A 255 15.00 2.19 12.00
CA VAL A 255 14.98 3.53 11.38
C VAL A 255 15.54 4.58 12.34
N ARG A 256 16.41 5.46 11.84
CA ARG A 256 16.97 6.61 12.56
C ARG A 256 15.95 7.77 12.57
N ARG A 257 15.53 8.23 13.75
CA ARG A 257 14.67 9.42 13.90
C ARG A 257 15.41 10.55 14.60
N ALA A 258 15.14 11.79 14.19
CA ALA A 258 15.51 12.97 14.95
C ALA A 258 14.59 13.07 16.19
N VAL A 259 15.18 13.01 17.39
CA VAL A 259 14.48 13.05 18.68
C VAL A 259 15.29 13.94 19.63
N PRO A 260 14.90 15.22 19.80
CA PRO A 260 15.66 16.18 20.60
C PRO A 260 15.93 15.69 22.04
N GLY A 261 17.16 15.92 22.51
CA GLY A 261 17.63 15.50 23.82
C GLY A 261 17.94 14.00 23.96
N ALA A 262 17.77 13.19 22.91
CA ALA A 262 18.20 11.80 22.90
C ALA A 262 19.70 11.69 22.59
N VAL A 263 20.38 10.71 23.18
CA VAL A 263 21.78 10.39 22.93
C VAL A 263 21.88 8.90 22.65
N THR A 264 22.38 8.55 21.47
CA THR A 264 22.40 7.18 20.97
C THR A 264 23.81 6.78 20.54
N THR A 265 24.29 5.61 20.94
CA THR A 265 25.50 5.02 20.33
C THR A 265 25.18 3.65 19.75
N ARG A 266 25.47 3.48 18.45
CA ARG A 266 25.41 2.19 17.75
C ARG A 266 26.65 1.35 18.11
N ARG A 267 26.46 0.05 18.33
CA ARG A 267 27.57 -0.91 18.43
C ARG A 267 28.10 -1.15 17.00
N TYR A 268 29.42 -1.10 16.80
CA TYR A 268 30.00 -1.65 15.58
C TYR A 268 29.71 -3.16 15.59
N PRO A 269 29.11 -3.71 14.52
CA PRO A 269 28.89 -5.14 14.44
C PRO A 269 30.24 -5.85 14.38
N LEU A 270 30.38 -6.97 15.09
CA LEU A 270 31.58 -7.82 15.06
C LEU A 270 31.66 -8.66 13.74
N SER A 271 31.15 -8.11 12.64
CA SER A 271 30.83 -8.77 11.37
C SER A 271 31.92 -8.71 10.30
N LEU A 272 33.12 -8.19 10.61
CA LEU A 272 34.33 -8.54 9.86
C LEU A 272 34.90 -9.91 10.24
N ARG A 273 34.10 -10.77 10.89
CA ARG A 273 34.27 -12.23 10.80
C ARG A 273 34.01 -12.65 9.35
N ARG A 274 35.04 -13.21 8.69
CA ARG A 274 34.93 -13.84 7.37
C ARG A 274 33.75 -14.81 7.33
N SER A 275 32.70 -14.47 6.58
CA SER A 275 31.70 -15.44 6.14
C SER A 275 32.33 -16.36 5.08
N SER A 276 31.77 -17.56 4.93
CA SER A 276 31.91 -18.31 3.68
C SER A 276 31.31 -17.49 2.51
N ARG A 277 31.75 -17.77 1.27
CA ARG A 277 31.15 -17.21 0.04
C ARG A 277 29.62 -17.21 0.12
N ALA A 278 28.98 -16.13 -0.32
CA ALA A 278 27.53 -16.06 -0.41
C ALA A 278 27.01 -17.18 -1.31
N ILE A 279 26.21 -18.09 -0.74
CA ILE A 279 25.60 -19.19 -1.48
C ILE A 279 24.33 -18.64 -2.13
N ILE A 280 24.43 -18.25 -3.40
CA ILE A 280 23.28 -17.89 -4.22
C ILE A 280 22.36 -19.11 -4.32
N ARG A 281 21.10 -18.91 -3.94
CA ARG A 281 20.02 -19.88 -4.11
C ARG A 281 19.01 -19.37 -5.13
N PHE A 282 18.37 -20.29 -5.83
CA PHE A 282 17.19 -20.02 -6.66
C PHE A 282 15.91 -20.19 -5.83
N GLY A 283 14.86 -19.51 -6.26
CA GLY A 283 13.49 -19.85 -5.89
C GLY A 283 12.50 -19.41 -6.97
N SER A 284 11.29 -19.96 -6.91
CA SER A 284 10.14 -19.64 -7.76
C SER A 284 8.97 -19.22 -6.87
N SER A 285 8.17 -18.25 -7.32
CA SER A 285 6.85 -17.98 -6.73
C SER A 285 5.85 -18.96 -7.35
N GLU A 286 5.79 -20.18 -6.82
CA GLU A 286 4.91 -21.25 -7.30
C GLU A 286 3.47 -21.04 -6.80
N GLY A 287 2.85 -19.95 -7.26
CA GLY A 287 1.40 -19.84 -7.25
C GLY A 287 0.80 -20.87 -8.22
N PRO A 288 -0.41 -21.40 -7.94
CA PRO A 288 -1.09 -22.32 -8.86
C PRO A 288 -1.19 -21.72 -10.27
N HIS A 289 -0.85 -22.51 -11.29
CA HIS A 289 -0.96 -22.07 -12.68
C HIS A 289 -2.43 -21.72 -12.99
N PRO A 290 -2.72 -20.55 -13.61
CA PRO A 290 -1.79 -19.70 -14.35
C PRO A 290 -1.32 -18.42 -13.63
N LEU A 291 -1.20 -18.39 -12.30
CA LEU A 291 -0.59 -17.24 -11.61
C LEU A 291 0.87 -17.02 -12.08
N PRO A 292 1.34 -15.76 -12.25
CA PRO A 292 2.69 -15.48 -12.75
C PRO A 292 3.81 -16.07 -11.88
N THR A 293 4.51 -17.08 -12.40
CA THR A 293 5.70 -17.65 -11.76
C THR A 293 6.92 -16.74 -11.94
N VAL A 294 7.24 -15.97 -10.90
CA VAL A 294 8.46 -15.18 -10.80
C VAL A 294 9.58 -16.06 -10.26
N ALA A 295 10.58 -16.33 -11.09
CA ALA A 295 11.85 -16.90 -10.65
C ALA A 295 12.79 -15.79 -10.16
N TYR A 296 13.48 -16.05 -9.05
CA TYR A 296 14.39 -15.11 -8.39
C TYR A 296 15.65 -15.83 -7.90
N SER A 297 16.72 -15.08 -7.69
CA SER A 297 17.92 -15.56 -6.98
C SER A 297 18.11 -14.76 -5.70
N TYR A 298 18.69 -15.37 -4.67
CA TYR A 298 18.80 -14.76 -3.34
C TYR A 298 19.93 -15.34 -2.48
N VAL A 299 20.31 -14.60 -1.43
CA VAL A 299 21.30 -14.98 -0.41
C VAL A 299 20.62 -15.08 0.97
N HIS A 300 20.87 -16.17 1.69
CA HIS A 300 20.45 -16.36 3.10
C HIS A 300 21.35 -15.57 4.06
N GLY A 301 20.75 -14.98 5.10
CA GLY A 301 21.47 -14.18 6.09
C GLY A 301 22.01 -12.87 5.50
N ALA A 302 21.23 -12.18 4.67
CA ALA A 302 21.64 -10.94 4.01
C ALA A 302 20.44 -9.99 3.81
N LEU A 303 20.72 -8.69 3.61
CA LEU A 303 19.77 -7.64 3.22
C LEU A 303 20.43 -6.70 2.20
N TRP A 304 19.66 -6.09 1.29
CA TRP A 304 20.13 -4.94 0.51
C TRP A 304 20.05 -3.67 1.36
N LEU A 305 21.20 -3.12 1.75
CA LEU A 305 21.31 -1.93 2.61
C LEU A 305 22.40 -0.98 2.07
N ASP A 306 22.14 0.32 2.08
CA ASP A 306 23.17 1.34 1.91
C ASP A 306 23.69 1.76 3.30
N GLU A 307 24.76 1.11 3.77
CA GLU A 307 25.36 1.42 5.07
C GLU A 307 25.95 2.85 5.12
N ALA A 308 26.27 3.46 3.98
CA ALA A 308 26.90 4.78 3.91
C ALA A 308 25.89 5.93 4.02
N LYS A 309 24.70 5.83 3.40
CA LYS A 309 23.64 6.85 3.50
C LYS A 309 22.55 6.56 4.52
N ALA A 310 22.45 5.35 5.08
CA ALA A 310 21.56 5.06 6.21
C ALA A 310 21.79 5.98 7.44
N ALA A 311 22.92 6.71 7.48
CA ALA A 311 23.21 7.74 8.47
C ALA A 311 22.63 9.14 8.16
N THR A 312 22.27 9.46 6.90
CA THR A 312 22.07 10.86 6.46
C THR A 312 20.87 11.13 5.55
N VAL A 313 20.46 10.20 4.68
CA VAL A 313 19.29 10.39 3.79
C VAL A 313 18.50 9.09 3.71
N GLY A 314 17.21 9.16 4.04
CA GLY A 314 16.30 8.03 3.92
C GLY A 314 16.15 7.61 2.46
N TRP A 315 16.50 6.37 2.16
CA TRP A 315 16.16 5.75 0.88
C TRP A 315 14.65 5.53 0.80
N PRO A 316 13.99 5.78 -0.34
CA PRO A 316 12.66 5.26 -0.57
C PRO A 316 12.75 3.73 -0.57
N GLN A 317 12.16 3.10 0.44
CA GLN A 317 12.05 1.65 0.55
C GLN A 317 10.59 1.32 0.82
N HIS A 318 9.96 0.66 -0.14
CA HIS A 318 8.61 0.17 0.07
C HIS A 318 8.67 -1.04 1.00
N THR A 319 7.96 -0.95 2.12
CA THR A 319 7.96 -1.97 3.17
C THR A 319 6.56 -2.56 3.25
N PHE A 320 6.49 -3.89 3.29
CA PHE A 320 5.26 -4.66 3.21
C PHE A 320 5.26 -5.70 4.32
N THR A 321 4.33 -5.55 5.25
CA THR A 321 4.03 -6.51 6.32
C THR A 321 3.06 -7.58 5.82
N TYR A 322 2.84 -8.64 6.62
CA TYR A 322 1.95 -9.77 6.29
C TYR A 322 2.29 -10.47 4.96
N VAL A 323 3.55 -10.39 4.53
CA VAL A 323 4.07 -11.12 3.36
C VAL A 323 4.41 -12.54 3.78
N GLU A 324 3.82 -13.53 3.13
CA GLU A 324 3.84 -14.93 3.55
C GLU A 324 5.14 -15.64 3.15
N SER A 325 5.77 -15.21 2.06
CA SER A 325 6.97 -15.87 1.53
C SER A 325 7.93 -14.92 0.81
N ILE A 326 9.17 -15.38 0.65
CA ILE A 326 10.15 -14.72 -0.24
C ILE A 326 9.67 -14.70 -1.71
N GLY A 327 8.87 -15.68 -2.15
CA GLY A 327 8.29 -15.71 -3.49
C GLY A 327 7.25 -14.61 -3.70
N GLU A 328 6.44 -14.32 -2.69
CA GLU A 328 5.55 -13.17 -2.69
C GLU A 328 6.34 -11.85 -2.66
N CYS A 329 7.40 -11.76 -1.87
CA CYS A 329 8.27 -10.59 -1.87
C CYS A 329 8.90 -10.31 -3.25
N ALA A 330 9.25 -11.36 -4.00
CA ALA A 330 9.68 -11.26 -5.39
C ALA A 330 8.56 -10.80 -6.36
N GLN A 331 7.31 -11.25 -6.14
CA GLN A 331 6.15 -10.76 -6.90
C GLN A 331 5.84 -9.29 -6.61
N LEU A 332 5.90 -8.86 -5.34
CA LEU A 332 5.77 -7.46 -4.92
C LEU A 332 6.82 -6.58 -5.60
N ALA A 333 8.09 -6.98 -5.55
CA ALA A 333 9.19 -6.28 -6.19
C ALA A 333 8.96 -6.10 -7.71
N THR A 334 8.62 -7.21 -8.39
CA THR A 334 8.26 -7.20 -9.82
C THR A 334 7.09 -6.26 -10.12
N THR A 335 6.08 -6.24 -9.25
CA THR A 335 4.85 -5.47 -9.42
C THR A 335 5.09 -3.96 -9.31
N VAL A 336 5.94 -3.51 -8.38
CA VAL A 336 6.39 -2.10 -8.29
C VAL A 336 7.55 -1.78 -9.23
N SER A 337 7.87 -2.67 -10.18
CA SER A 337 8.95 -2.55 -11.18
C SER A 337 10.38 -2.38 -10.61
N GLN A 338 10.62 -2.78 -9.36
CA GLN A 338 11.93 -2.73 -8.72
C GLN A 338 12.53 -4.15 -8.61
N PRO A 339 13.74 -4.39 -9.12
CA PRO A 339 14.26 -5.75 -9.25
C PRO A 339 15.08 -6.23 -8.05
N LEU A 340 15.27 -5.40 -7.00
CA LEU A 340 15.95 -5.77 -5.75
C LEU A 340 14.98 -5.77 -4.57
N PHE A 341 15.03 -6.80 -3.74
CA PHE A 341 14.18 -6.93 -2.56
C PHE A 341 14.89 -7.63 -1.40
N SER A 342 14.44 -7.36 -0.18
CA SER A 342 14.85 -8.09 1.01
C SER A 342 13.62 -8.66 1.75
N TYR A 343 13.73 -9.84 2.34
CA TYR A 343 12.65 -10.50 3.07
C TYR A 343 13.12 -10.98 4.45
N SER A 344 12.24 -10.93 5.44
CA SER A 344 12.45 -11.43 6.80
C SER A 344 11.43 -12.52 7.12
N THR A 345 11.87 -13.78 7.23
CA THR A 345 10.97 -14.90 7.56
C THR A 345 10.39 -14.80 8.97
N THR A 346 11.07 -14.13 9.89
CA THR A 346 10.63 -13.98 11.29
C THR A 346 9.55 -12.93 11.45
N SER A 347 9.68 -11.78 10.77
CA SER A 347 8.73 -10.66 10.89
C SER A 347 7.69 -10.60 9.77
N ARG A 348 7.79 -11.46 8.74
CA ARG A 348 6.92 -11.43 7.53
C ARG A 348 6.92 -10.07 6.84
N VAL A 349 8.10 -9.44 6.82
CA VAL A 349 8.33 -8.14 6.18
C VAL A 349 9.11 -8.35 4.89
N CYS A 350 8.57 -7.84 3.79
CA CYS A 350 9.29 -7.58 2.56
C CYS A 350 9.71 -6.10 2.51
N SER A 351 10.88 -5.84 1.96
CA SER A 351 11.50 -4.52 1.83
C SER A 351 12.04 -4.40 0.41
N VAL A 352 11.27 -3.76 -0.46
CA VAL A 352 11.64 -3.52 -1.85
C VAL A 352 12.41 -2.20 -1.93
N VAL A 353 13.61 -2.24 -2.49
CA VAL A 353 14.45 -1.04 -2.64
C VAL A 353 13.94 -0.26 -3.84
N GLU A 354 13.53 0.99 -3.62
CA GLU A 354 13.27 1.90 -4.73
C GLU A 354 14.51 2.73 -5.04
N TYR A 355 14.77 2.94 -6.33
CA TYR A 355 15.79 3.86 -6.80
C TYR A 355 15.37 4.53 -8.10
N ASP A 356 15.13 5.83 -8.01
CA ASP A 356 14.90 6.69 -9.17
C ASP A 356 16.24 7.09 -9.81
N ALA A 357 16.48 6.59 -11.03
CA ALA A 357 17.66 6.89 -11.84
C ALA A 357 17.79 8.38 -12.23
N ALA A 358 16.72 9.17 -12.14
CA ALA A 358 16.79 10.63 -12.32
C ALA A 358 17.34 11.36 -11.08
N ASN A 359 17.21 10.75 -9.89
CA ASN A 359 17.68 11.31 -8.61
C ASN A 359 18.94 10.61 -8.05
N GLN A 360 19.41 9.53 -8.69
CA GLN A 360 20.54 8.74 -8.22
C GLN A 360 21.42 8.22 -9.37
N PRO A 361 22.75 8.14 -9.19
CA PRO A 361 23.64 7.47 -10.15
C PRO A 361 23.46 5.95 -10.06
N THR A 362 22.54 5.43 -10.86
CA THR A 362 22.37 4.01 -11.14
C THR A 362 23.30 3.57 -12.27
N ARG A 363 23.68 2.28 -12.29
CA ARG A 363 24.60 1.73 -13.30
C ARG A 363 24.09 0.38 -13.85
N PRO A 364 24.15 0.15 -15.19
CA PRO A 364 23.82 -1.13 -15.78
C PRO A 364 24.77 -2.23 -15.30
N SER A 365 24.26 -3.13 -14.48
CA SER A 365 25.04 -4.17 -13.80
C SER A 365 24.54 -5.56 -14.22
N TYR A 366 25.38 -6.57 -14.08
CA TYR A 366 25.06 -7.95 -14.37
C TYR A 366 24.93 -8.72 -13.05
N MET A 367 23.73 -9.25 -12.76
CA MET A 367 23.37 -9.95 -11.52
C MET A 367 23.34 -11.47 -11.76
N ARG A 368 24.05 -12.22 -10.93
CA ARG A 368 24.21 -13.68 -11.05
C ARG A 368 22.96 -14.44 -10.65
N MET A 369 22.64 -15.47 -11.41
CA MET A 369 21.62 -16.47 -11.10
C MET A 369 22.26 -17.75 -10.60
N GLN A 370 21.51 -18.60 -9.90
CA GLN A 370 22.06 -19.86 -9.35
C GLN A 370 22.64 -20.79 -10.43
N ASP A 371 22.09 -20.77 -11.66
CA ASP A 371 22.56 -21.57 -12.79
C ASP A 371 23.81 -21.00 -13.49
N GLY A 372 24.45 -19.98 -12.91
CA GLY A 372 25.70 -19.40 -13.41
C GLY A 372 25.52 -18.37 -14.53
N ARG A 373 24.30 -18.06 -14.96
CA ARG A 373 24.03 -16.92 -15.86
C ARG A 373 24.09 -15.60 -15.10
N ASP A 374 24.67 -14.57 -15.73
CA ASP A 374 24.68 -13.21 -15.20
C ASP A 374 23.70 -12.33 -16.01
N VAL A 375 22.61 -11.84 -15.42
CA VAL A 375 21.51 -11.09 -16.09
C VAL A 375 21.71 -9.59 -16.00
N LEU A 376 21.47 -8.86 -17.09
CA LEU A 376 21.50 -7.40 -17.11
C LEU A 376 20.36 -6.80 -16.27
N PHE A 377 20.73 -5.93 -15.32
CA PHE A 377 19.86 -5.06 -14.55
C PHE A 377 20.23 -3.62 -14.91
N GLU A 378 19.34 -2.88 -15.58
CA GLU A 378 19.60 -1.54 -16.13
C GLU A 378 20.11 -0.55 -15.09
N ASN A 379 19.56 -0.66 -13.89
CA ASN A 379 19.80 0.20 -12.77
C ASN A 379 20.09 -0.69 -11.57
N ILE A 380 21.34 -0.67 -11.09
CA ILE A 380 21.68 -0.98 -9.70
C ILE A 380 22.25 0.32 -9.09
N PRO A 381 21.80 0.74 -7.89
CA PRO A 381 22.40 1.88 -7.20
C PRO A 381 23.89 1.68 -6.92
N ALA A 382 24.68 2.74 -7.14
CA ALA A 382 26.11 2.73 -6.78
C ALA A 382 26.40 2.49 -5.28
N ALA A 383 25.37 2.57 -4.42
CA ALA A 383 25.44 2.26 -2.99
C ALA A 383 25.69 0.77 -2.69
N PHE A 384 25.31 -0.15 -3.58
CA PHE A 384 25.51 -1.60 -3.38
C PHE A 384 26.84 -2.11 -3.95
N LEU A 385 27.75 -1.20 -4.32
CA LEU A 385 29.10 -1.53 -4.79
C LEU A 385 30.02 -1.75 -3.58
N VAL A 386 30.39 -3.00 -3.32
CA VAL A 386 31.20 -3.40 -2.15
C VAL A 386 32.70 -3.40 -2.41
N ALA A 387 33.12 -3.42 -3.68
CA ALA A 387 34.53 -3.35 -4.08
C ALA A 387 34.68 -2.95 -5.55
N THR A 388 35.84 -2.39 -5.91
CA THR A 388 36.35 -2.38 -7.29
C THR A 388 37.45 -3.44 -7.39
N ALA A 389 37.57 -4.11 -8.54
CA ALA A 389 38.65 -5.05 -8.81
C ALA A 389 40.02 -4.34 -8.74
N ALA A 390 41.05 -5.05 -8.25
CA ALA A 390 42.38 -4.48 -8.03
C ALA A 390 43.15 -4.14 -9.32
N THR A 391 42.66 -4.59 -10.48
CA THR A 391 43.18 -4.29 -11.81
C THR A 391 42.04 -3.84 -12.72
N SER A 392 42.34 -2.97 -13.69
CA SER A 392 41.43 -2.74 -14.81
C SER A 392 41.31 -4.03 -15.64
N LEU A 393 40.11 -4.37 -16.08
CA LEU A 393 39.77 -5.61 -16.79
C LEU A 393 39.21 -5.24 -18.17
N ALA A 394 39.63 -5.94 -19.22
CA ALA A 394 39.26 -5.59 -20.59
C ALA A 394 37.84 -6.05 -20.98
N SER A 395 37.26 -7.01 -20.24
CA SER A 395 36.03 -7.69 -20.62
C SER A 395 35.06 -7.95 -19.46
N LEU A 396 33.78 -8.08 -19.81
CA LEU A 396 32.73 -8.51 -18.88
C LEU A 396 32.98 -9.92 -18.33
N ALA A 397 33.67 -10.79 -19.07
CA ALA A 397 33.99 -12.16 -18.65
C ALA A 397 35.04 -12.18 -17.51
N GLU A 398 36.08 -11.35 -17.61
CA GLU A 398 37.05 -11.17 -16.52
C GLU A 398 36.39 -10.56 -15.28
N CYS A 399 35.48 -9.59 -15.47
CA CYS A 399 34.74 -8.98 -14.36
C CYS A 399 33.77 -9.98 -13.69
N ALA A 400 33.12 -10.85 -14.47
CA ALA A 400 32.30 -11.97 -13.97
C ALA A 400 33.14 -12.97 -13.16
N ALA A 401 34.35 -13.30 -13.63
CA ALA A 401 35.29 -14.17 -12.95
C ALA A 401 35.84 -13.55 -11.65
N ALA A 402 36.17 -12.25 -11.67
CA ALA A 402 36.56 -11.49 -10.48
C ALA A 402 35.45 -11.50 -9.42
N CYS A 403 34.18 -11.37 -9.83
CA CYS A 403 33.02 -11.54 -8.96
C CYS A 403 32.93 -12.98 -8.41
N ALA A 404 33.08 -14.01 -9.25
CA ALA A 404 33.03 -15.42 -8.82
C ALA A 404 34.16 -15.81 -7.84
N GLY A 405 35.34 -15.21 -7.97
CA GLY A 405 36.46 -15.39 -7.05
C GLY A 405 36.34 -14.61 -5.73
N ASN A 406 35.44 -13.63 -5.65
CA ASN A 406 35.40 -12.65 -4.57
C ASN A 406 35.01 -13.24 -3.21
N GLN A 407 35.77 -12.88 -2.16
CA GLN A 407 35.58 -13.42 -0.80
C GLN A 407 34.43 -12.77 -0.02
N PHE A 408 33.94 -11.60 -0.45
CA PHE A 408 32.83 -10.86 0.18
C PHE A 408 31.46 -11.29 -0.35
N GLY A 409 31.37 -12.34 -1.16
CA GLY A 409 30.10 -12.91 -1.61
C GLY A 409 29.43 -12.09 -2.73
N CYS A 410 30.22 -11.60 -3.68
CA CYS A 410 29.74 -10.89 -4.87
C CYS A 410 28.63 -11.67 -5.61
N VAL A 411 27.50 -11.00 -5.86
CA VAL A 411 26.34 -11.53 -6.60
C VAL A 411 26.08 -10.78 -7.91
N GLY A 412 26.84 -9.73 -8.22
CA GLY A 412 26.75 -9.03 -9.51
C GLY A 412 27.91 -8.07 -9.74
N TYR A 413 28.00 -7.47 -10.92
CA TYR A 413 29.13 -6.62 -11.29
C TYR A 413 28.79 -5.58 -12.38
N HIS A 414 29.58 -4.51 -12.45
CA HIS A 414 29.50 -3.47 -13.47
C HIS A 414 30.88 -3.18 -14.03
N LEU A 415 31.03 -3.12 -15.34
CA LEU A 415 32.28 -2.74 -16.00
C LEU A 415 32.14 -1.34 -16.62
N GLU A 416 33.00 -0.41 -16.20
CA GLU A 416 33.09 0.91 -16.82
C GLU A 416 33.88 0.87 -18.13
N ARG A 417 33.70 1.88 -19.00
CA ARG A 417 34.36 1.97 -20.32
C ARG A 417 35.89 2.11 -20.26
N ASP A 418 36.44 2.39 -19.08
CA ASP A 418 37.88 2.43 -18.78
C ASP A 418 38.41 1.12 -18.16
N GLY A 419 37.56 0.08 -18.14
CA GLY A 419 37.85 -1.25 -17.60
C GLY A 419 37.76 -1.36 -16.07
N ARG A 420 37.33 -0.31 -15.34
CA ARG A 420 37.09 -0.44 -13.90
C ARG A 420 35.88 -1.35 -13.64
N CYS A 421 36.16 -2.55 -13.16
CA CYS A 421 35.18 -3.54 -12.75
C CYS A 421 34.76 -3.31 -11.28
N HIS A 422 33.49 -3.01 -11.04
CA HIS A 422 32.90 -2.87 -9.70
C HIS A 422 32.03 -4.09 -9.37
N LEU A 423 31.98 -4.45 -8.09
CA LEU A 423 31.36 -5.67 -7.59
C LEU A 423 30.19 -5.34 -6.66
N VAL A 424 29.04 -5.98 -6.90
CA VAL A 424 27.77 -5.82 -6.19
C VAL A 424 27.59 -6.98 -5.20
N ALA A 425 27.26 -6.68 -3.94
CA ALA A 425 26.87 -7.69 -2.96
C ALA A 425 25.87 -7.11 -1.94
N PRO A 426 24.95 -7.94 -1.39
CA PRO A 426 24.10 -7.54 -0.27
C PRO A 426 24.87 -7.58 1.07
N THR A 427 24.43 -6.81 2.04
CA THR A 427 25.00 -6.76 3.39
C THR A 427 24.64 -8.02 4.19
N MET A 428 25.65 -8.82 4.52
CA MET A 428 25.50 -10.00 5.37
C MET A 428 25.03 -9.63 6.78
N GLN A 429 23.99 -10.32 7.27
CA GLN A 429 23.36 -10.10 8.57
C GLN A 429 23.78 -11.12 9.63
N PRO A 430 23.78 -10.76 10.92
CA PRO A 430 23.91 -11.73 12.01
C PRO A 430 22.75 -12.73 12.07
N LEU A 431 21.54 -12.31 11.67
CA LEU A 431 20.33 -13.13 11.68
C LEU A 431 20.14 -13.87 10.34
N ARG A 432 20.00 -15.20 10.41
CA ARG A 432 19.80 -16.07 9.22
C ARG A 432 18.39 -16.02 8.63
N SER A 433 17.43 -15.37 9.28
CA SER A 433 16.05 -15.19 8.79
C SER A 433 15.90 -14.07 7.76
N SER A 434 16.91 -13.21 7.60
CA SER A 434 16.99 -12.21 6.53
C SER A 434 17.43 -12.84 5.21
N MET A 435 16.83 -12.42 4.10
CA MET A 435 17.15 -12.87 2.76
C MET A 435 17.22 -11.69 1.80
N ALA A 436 18.34 -11.51 1.09
CA ALA A 436 18.49 -10.51 0.03
C ALA A 436 18.30 -11.18 -1.33
N GLY A 437 17.31 -10.76 -2.10
CA GLY A 437 16.95 -11.35 -3.37
C GLY A 437 16.86 -10.35 -4.52
N TRP A 438 16.81 -10.89 -5.73
CA TRP A 438 16.70 -10.11 -6.95
C TRP A 438 15.89 -10.87 -8.02
N VAL A 439 15.12 -10.11 -8.79
CA VAL A 439 14.27 -10.61 -9.88
C VAL A 439 14.79 -10.07 -11.22
N PRO A 440 15.07 -10.90 -12.23
CA PRO A 440 15.29 -10.43 -13.59
C PRO A 440 13.95 -9.90 -14.17
N ALA A 441 13.81 -8.57 -14.27
CA ALA A 441 12.59 -7.89 -14.72
C ALA A 441 12.24 -8.26 -16.19
N PRO A 442 11.23 -9.11 -16.47
CA PRO A 442 11.26 -9.93 -17.67
C PRO A 442 10.39 -9.44 -18.85
N MET A 443 9.29 -8.73 -18.61
CA MET A 443 8.43 -8.15 -19.65
C MET A 443 7.75 -6.89 -19.12
N ARG A 444 7.32 -6.01 -20.04
CA ARG A 444 6.38 -4.92 -19.79
C ARG A 444 5.28 -4.93 -20.86
N HIS A 445 4.03 -4.74 -20.44
CA HIS A 445 2.88 -4.54 -21.31
C HIS A 445 2.61 -3.04 -21.43
N HIS A 446 2.26 -2.59 -22.64
CA HIS A 446 2.03 -1.17 -22.97
C HIS A 446 0.81 -1.02 -23.87
N LEU A 447 0.28 0.20 -23.92
CA LEU A 447 -0.71 0.65 -24.91
C LEU A 447 -0.12 1.81 -25.70
N THR A 448 -0.45 1.91 -26.99
CA THR A 448 -0.24 3.09 -27.81
C THR A 448 -1.36 4.11 -27.61
N VAL A 449 -1.16 5.34 -28.08
CA VAL A 449 -2.21 6.38 -28.16
C VAL A 449 -3.43 5.97 -29.01
N ASP A 450 -3.30 5.02 -29.94
CA ASP A 450 -4.44 4.44 -30.68
C ASP A 450 -5.02 3.17 -30.04
N GLY A 451 -4.68 2.90 -28.77
CA GLY A 451 -5.23 1.79 -27.98
C GLY A 451 -4.70 0.41 -28.35
N ARG A 452 -3.71 0.31 -29.26
CA ARG A 452 -3.08 -0.96 -29.61
C ARG A 452 -2.16 -1.41 -28.49
N ARG A 453 -2.19 -2.71 -28.23
CA ARG A 453 -1.37 -3.32 -27.20
C ARG A 453 -0.05 -3.83 -27.76
N TYR A 454 1.03 -3.62 -27.01
CA TYR A 454 2.32 -4.21 -27.31
C TYR A 454 3.06 -4.65 -26.05
N VAL A 455 3.89 -5.68 -26.19
CA VAL A 455 4.71 -6.25 -25.11
C VAL A 455 6.17 -6.00 -25.44
N THR A 456 7.01 -5.74 -24.44
CA THR A 456 8.43 -5.46 -24.65
C THR A 456 9.34 -6.13 -23.62
N MET A 457 10.57 -6.43 -24.02
CA MET A 457 11.64 -6.92 -23.17
C MET A 457 12.97 -6.25 -23.56
N ARG A 458 13.61 -5.56 -22.61
CA ARG A 458 14.82 -4.74 -22.83
C ARG A 458 16.10 -5.48 -22.42
N GLY A 459 17.20 -5.20 -23.11
CA GLY A 459 18.49 -5.90 -22.96
C GLY A 459 18.66 -7.10 -23.88
N TYR A 460 17.79 -7.28 -24.88
CA TYR A 460 17.76 -8.44 -25.77
C TYR A 460 17.64 -8.01 -27.24
N ARG A 461 17.98 -8.95 -28.12
CA ARG A 461 17.92 -8.85 -29.58
C ARG A 461 17.54 -10.22 -30.18
N PHE A 462 17.17 -10.23 -31.44
CA PHE A 462 17.10 -11.49 -32.21
C PHE A 462 18.52 -12.00 -32.50
N SER A 463 18.66 -13.32 -32.71
CA SER A 463 19.97 -13.95 -32.92
C SER A 463 20.62 -13.46 -34.22
N GLU A 464 19.92 -13.65 -35.35
CA GLU A 464 20.22 -13.04 -36.65
C GLU A 464 18.91 -12.75 -37.39
N SER A 465 18.62 -11.49 -37.73
CA SER A 465 17.36 -11.12 -38.40
C SER A 465 17.56 -10.15 -39.55
N THR A 466 16.96 -10.45 -40.70
CA THR A 466 16.68 -9.45 -41.73
C THR A 466 15.56 -8.54 -41.23
N HIS A 467 15.76 -7.23 -41.30
CA HIS A 467 14.85 -6.24 -40.74
C HIS A 467 14.92 -4.93 -41.53
N SER A 468 13.81 -4.21 -41.63
CA SER A 468 13.81 -2.85 -42.18
C SER A 468 13.98 -1.86 -41.04
N VAL A 469 15.08 -1.10 -41.04
CA VAL A 469 15.32 -0.02 -40.08
C VAL A 469 14.53 1.22 -40.51
N VAL A 470 13.71 1.75 -39.62
CA VAL A 470 13.04 3.05 -39.76
C VAL A 470 13.39 3.96 -38.56
N PRO A 471 13.41 5.29 -38.72
CA PRO A 471 13.53 6.21 -37.59
C PRO A 471 12.33 6.11 -36.65
N ALA A 472 12.57 6.19 -35.34
CA ALA A 472 11.55 6.25 -34.30
C ALA A 472 12.08 7.08 -33.12
N ALA A 473 11.37 8.13 -32.72
CA ALA A 473 11.79 8.99 -31.61
C ALA A 473 11.60 8.30 -30.24
N SER A 474 10.68 7.34 -30.16
CA SER A 474 10.37 6.58 -28.95
C SER A 474 10.12 5.09 -29.23
N LEU A 475 10.04 4.33 -28.14
CA LEU A 475 9.62 2.92 -28.15
C LEU A 475 8.20 2.75 -28.71
N GLU A 476 7.31 3.71 -28.44
CA GLU A 476 5.93 3.70 -28.94
C GLU A 476 5.86 4.02 -30.44
N ASP A 477 6.67 4.96 -30.94
CA ASP A 477 6.80 5.24 -32.37
C ASP A 477 7.24 3.99 -33.14
N CYS A 478 8.13 3.18 -32.55
CA CYS A 478 8.56 1.92 -33.13
C CYS A 478 7.41 0.88 -33.19
N ALA A 479 6.61 0.77 -32.12
CA ALA A 479 5.42 -0.07 -32.11
C ALA A 479 4.37 0.40 -33.15
N MET A 480 4.11 1.71 -33.24
CA MET A 480 3.22 2.31 -34.23
C MET A 480 3.72 2.11 -35.67
N ALA A 481 5.00 2.30 -35.94
CA ALA A 481 5.59 2.07 -37.26
C ALA A 481 5.48 0.59 -37.69
N THR A 482 5.70 -0.33 -36.74
CA THR A 482 5.53 -1.77 -36.92
C THR A 482 4.08 -2.12 -37.26
N ALA A 483 3.11 -1.56 -36.53
CA ALA A 483 1.69 -1.72 -36.80
C ALA A 483 1.27 -1.18 -38.17
N ARG A 484 1.75 0.01 -38.55
CA ARG A 484 1.49 0.63 -39.87
C ARG A 484 2.06 -0.18 -41.02
N GLY A 485 3.19 -0.88 -40.81
CA GLY A 485 3.76 -1.83 -41.77
C GLY A 485 3.04 -3.18 -41.86
N ASN A 486 1.92 -3.36 -41.15
CA ASN A 486 1.23 -4.64 -40.96
C ASN A 486 2.17 -5.76 -40.48
N ARG A 487 3.04 -5.43 -39.51
CA ARG A 487 3.97 -6.36 -38.84
C ARG A 487 3.63 -6.43 -37.35
N SER A 488 4.18 -7.45 -36.69
CA SER A 488 3.86 -7.76 -35.29
C SER A 488 5.07 -7.84 -34.38
N VAL A 489 6.29 -7.60 -34.87
CA VAL A 489 7.55 -7.82 -34.12
C VAL A 489 8.58 -6.76 -34.49
N PHE A 490 9.32 -6.24 -33.50
CA PHE A 490 10.30 -5.18 -33.67
C PHE A 490 11.44 -5.23 -32.65
N ALA A 491 12.50 -4.46 -32.91
CA ALA A 491 13.52 -4.09 -31.94
C ALA A 491 13.80 -2.57 -32.01
N TYR A 492 13.62 -1.87 -30.90
CA TYR A 492 13.90 -0.43 -30.76
C TYR A 492 15.26 -0.20 -30.09
N THR A 493 16.06 0.74 -30.60
CA THR A 493 17.38 1.09 -30.05
C THR A 493 17.41 2.57 -29.69
N ALA A 494 17.28 2.88 -28.39
CA ALA A 494 17.09 4.25 -27.92
C ALA A 494 18.32 5.18 -28.09
N SER A 495 19.53 4.61 -28.22
CA SER A 495 20.79 5.35 -28.42
C SER A 495 20.90 5.96 -29.82
N SER A 496 20.17 5.41 -30.79
CA SER A 496 20.19 5.79 -32.20
C SER A 496 18.83 6.23 -32.75
N GLY A 497 17.76 6.19 -31.95
CA GLY A 497 16.40 6.50 -32.40
C GLY A 497 15.95 5.61 -33.56
N SER A 498 16.33 4.32 -33.54
CA SER A 498 16.11 3.39 -34.65
C SER A 498 15.19 2.24 -34.27
N CYS A 499 14.32 1.88 -35.21
CA CYS A 499 13.34 0.80 -35.09
C CYS A 499 13.60 -0.23 -36.18
N ALA A 500 14.10 -1.41 -35.80
CA ALA A 500 14.22 -2.56 -36.67
C ALA A 500 12.87 -3.31 -36.69
N VAL A 501 12.11 -3.17 -37.77
CA VAL A 501 10.86 -3.92 -37.97
C VAL A 501 11.19 -5.31 -38.50
N VAL A 502 10.75 -6.35 -37.80
CA VAL A 502 11.15 -7.75 -38.04
C VAL A 502 9.99 -8.54 -38.67
N PRO A 503 10.19 -9.17 -39.85
CA PRO A 503 9.19 -10.04 -40.46
C PRO A 503 9.16 -11.40 -39.76
N LEU A 504 7.95 -11.97 -39.61
CA LEU A 504 7.79 -13.38 -39.26
C LEU A 504 8.28 -14.25 -40.42
N GLN A 505 9.10 -15.26 -40.11
CA GLN A 505 9.53 -16.27 -41.07
C GLN A 505 8.37 -17.23 -41.37
N GLN A 506 8.14 -17.58 -42.63
CA GLN A 506 7.18 -18.63 -42.99
C GLN A 506 7.69 -20.00 -42.54
N ARG A 507 6.85 -20.74 -41.80
CA ARG A 507 7.14 -22.08 -41.25
C ARG A 507 5.86 -22.93 -41.25
N SER A 508 5.97 -24.23 -41.08
CA SER A 508 4.83 -25.12 -40.78
C SER A 508 4.25 -24.85 -39.38
N ALA A 509 5.13 -24.57 -38.41
CA ALA A 509 4.85 -24.42 -37.00
C ALA A 509 3.94 -23.23 -36.61
N ILE A 510 3.35 -23.33 -35.42
CA ILE A 510 2.62 -22.27 -34.73
C ILE A 510 3.54 -21.63 -33.69
N LEU A 511 3.83 -20.34 -33.83
CA LEU A 511 4.62 -19.56 -32.88
C LEU A 511 3.71 -18.93 -31.83
N ALA A 512 4.04 -19.08 -30.55
CA ALA A 512 3.34 -18.44 -29.44
C ALA A 512 4.32 -17.59 -28.63
N LEU A 513 4.34 -16.27 -28.87
CA LEU A 513 5.11 -15.32 -28.07
C LEU A 513 4.45 -15.12 -26.70
N ARG A 514 5.26 -14.95 -25.65
CA ARG A 514 4.77 -14.72 -24.29
C ARG A 514 4.01 -13.40 -24.20
N ASP A 515 2.95 -13.45 -23.42
CA ASP A 515 1.96 -12.38 -23.27
C ASP A 515 1.18 -12.69 -21.99
N TYR A 516 -0.14 -12.80 -22.04
CA TYR A 516 -0.97 -13.17 -20.89
C TYR A 516 -0.84 -14.66 -20.52
N PRO A 517 -1.02 -15.03 -19.23
CA PRO A 517 -0.73 -16.39 -18.75
C PRO A 517 -1.51 -17.51 -19.45
N LYS A 518 -2.77 -17.28 -19.82
CA LYS A 518 -3.58 -18.20 -20.64
C LYS A 518 -3.63 -17.84 -22.12
N VAL A 519 -3.22 -16.63 -22.52
CA VAL A 519 -3.43 -16.09 -23.87
C VAL A 519 -2.13 -15.50 -24.42
N PRO A 520 -1.22 -16.35 -24.92
CA PRO A 520 -0.01 -15.93 -25.60
C PRO A 520 -0.33 -15.29 -26.97
N ALA A 521 0.60 -14.48 -27.48
CA ALA A 521 0.52 -13.89 -28.81
C ALA A 521 0.82 -14.96 -29.87
N GLN A 522 -0.24 -15.62 -30.38
CA GLN A 522 -0.13 -16.73 -31.34
C GLN A 522 -0.09 -16.24 -32.80
N PHE A 523 0.81 -16.83 -33.58
CA PHE A 523 1.00 -16.59 -35.00
C PHE A 523 1.07 -17.94 -35.73
N LEU A 524 0.13 -18.16 -36.66
CA LEU A 524 0.07 -19.39 -37.46
C LEU A 524 1.12 -19.37 -38.57
N HIS A 525 1.68 -20.54 -38.89
CA HIS A 525 2.66 -20.75 -39.96
C HIS A 525 3.88 -19.82 -39.88
N ALA A 526 4.36 -19.59 -38.65
CA ALA A 526 5.28 -18.52 -38.32
C ALA A 526 6.49 -19.03 -37.52
N GLY A 527 7.61 -18.31 -37.65
CA GLY A 527 8.78 -18.45 -36.80
C GLY A 527 9.54 -17.15 -36.67
N LEU A 528 10.45 -17.10 -35.69
CA LEU A 528 11.36 -15.98 -35.48
C LEU A 528 12.80 -16.51 -35.31
N PRO A 529 13.81 -15.69 -35.63
CA PRO A 529 15.20 -15.96 -35.28
C PRO A 529 15.44 -15.80 -33.77
N LEU A 530 15.11 -16.86 -33.06
CA LEU A 530 15.25 -17.04 -31.62
C LEU A 530 16.05 -18.33 -31.35
N ASP A 531 16.82 -18.34 -30.26
CA ASP A 531 17.65 -19.48 -29.90
C ASP A 531 16.80 -20.57 -29.23
N THR A 532 17.03 -21.83 -29.58
CA THR A 532 16.35 -22.95 -28.91
C THR A 532 16.91 -23.19 -27.51
N ILE A 533 16.02 -23.38 -26.54
CA ILE A 533 16.36 -23.82 -25.17
C ILE A 533 16.30 -25.35 -25.09
N THR A 534 15.19 -25.92 -25.54
CA THR A 534 14.89 -27.36 -25.51
C THR A 534 13.61 -27.65 -26.31
N SER A 535 13.38 -28.91 -26.68
CA SER A 535 12.17 -29.39 -27.35
C SER A 535 11.62 -30.63 -26.64
N MET A 536 10.29 -30.78 -26.63
CA MET A 536 9.57 -31.91 -26.03
C MET A 536 8.30 -32.23 -26.84
N SER A 537 7.75 -33.43 -26.70
CA SER A 537 6.43 -33.75 -27.25
C SER A 537 5.31 -33.24 -26.34
N VAL A 538 4.22 -32.72 -26.91
CA VAL A 538 3.00 -32.32 -26.19
C VAL A 538 1.77 -32.61 -27.05
N ASP A 539 0.61 -32.81 -26.40
CA ASP A 539 -0.60 -33.28 -27.09
C ASP A 539 -1.28 -32.22 -27.97
N SER A 540 -0.97 -30.93 -27.79
CA SER A 540 -1.60 -29.86 -28.58
C SER A 540 -0.79 -28.57 -28.66
N ALA A 541 -1.11 -27.75 -29.68
CA ALA A 541 -0.62 -26.39 -29.82
C ALA A 541 -0.95 -25.52 -28.60
N ALA A 542 -2.13 -25.70 -27.98
CA ALA A 542 -2.52 -24.97 -26.78
C ALA A 542 -1.61 -25.33 -25.58
N THR A 543 -1.36 -26.62 -25.37
CA THR A 543 -0.43 -27.14 -24.35
C THR A 543 0.98 -26.56 -24.54
N CYS A 544 1.44 -26.46 -25.78
CA CYS A 544 2.71 -25.80 -26.10
C CYS A 544 2.68 -24.29 -25.78
N ALA A 545 1.64 -23.60 -26.23
CA ALA A 545 1.55 -22.14 -26.18
C ALA A 545 1.58 -21.58 -24.74
N ILE A 546 1.01 -22.30 -23.77
CA ILE A 546 1.04 -21.91 -22.34
C ILE A 546 2.14 -22.63 -21.52
N HIS A 547 2.94 -23.51 -22.13
CA HIS A 547 3.79 -24.48 -21.45
C HIS A 547 4.62 -23.93 -20.27
N SER A 548 4.44 -24.51 -19.07
CA SER A 548 4.91 -23.93 -17.80
C SER A 548 6.44 -23.76 -17.69
N LEU A 549 7.22 -24.60 -18.37
CA LEU A 549 8.69 -24.46 -18.41
C LEU A 549 9.17 -23.23 -19.18
N CYS A 550 8.32 -22.57 -19.98
CA CYS A 550 8.68 -21.36 -20.71
C CYS A 550 8.46 -20.12 -19.83
N SER A 551 9.44 -19.74 -19.01
CA SER A 551 9.36 -18.56 -18.15
C SER A 551 10.60 -17.70 -18.31
N ILE A 552 10.44 -16.46 -18.77
CA ILE A 552 11.56 -15.54 -19.06
C ILE A 552 12.44 -15.33 -17.83
N SER A 553 11.84 -15.20 -16.63
CA SER A 553 12.60 -15.07 -15.37
C SER A 553 13.39 -16.33 -15.02
N ARG A 554 12.92 -17.52 -15.44
CA ARG A 554 13.59 -18.82 -15.19
C ARG A 554 14.64 -19.15 -16.24
N ASN A 555 14.34 -19.02 -17.53
CA ASN A 555 15.20 -19.52 -18.63
C ASN A 555 15.17 -18.65 -19.90
N GLU A 556 14.77 -17.37 -19.79
CA GLU A 556 14.73 -16.41 -20.90
C GLU A 556 13.78 -16.82 -22.05
N CYS A 557 12.87 -17.77 -21.81
CA CYS A 557 11.91 -18.27 -22.81
C CYS A 557 10.83 -17.24 -23.14
N VAL A 558 11.00 -16.55 -24.27
CA VAL A 558 10.09 -15.51 -24.78
C VAL A 558 8.99 -16.08 -25.67
N ALA A 559 9.15 -17.29 -26.21
CA ALA A 559 8.16 -17.90 -27.09
C ALA A 559 8.22 -19.43 -27.02
N THR A 560 7.16 -20.07 -27.47
CA THR A 560 7.18 -21.49 -27.84
C THR A 560 6.83 -21.65 -29.32
N SER A 561 7.22 -22.77 -29.91
CA SER A 561 6.90 -23.13 -31.31
C SER A 561 6.42 -24.57 -31.35
N PHE A 562 5.18 -24.79 -31.81
CA PHE A 562 4.56 -26.10 -31.95
C PHE A 562 4.56 -26.55 -33.40
N GLU A 563 5.15 -27.71 -33.70
CA GLU A 563 5.14 -28.31 -35.04
C GLU A 563 4.02 -29.36 -35.16
N PRO A 564 2.90 -29.07 -35.87
CA PRO A 564 1.73 -29.95 -35.89
C PRO A 564 1.99 -31.32 -36.51
N SER A 565 2.97 -31.45 -37.41
CA SER A 565 3.30 -32.73 -38.04
C SER A 565 4.02 -33.73 -37.12
N THR A 566 4.55 -33.27 -35.98
CA THR A 566 5.33 -34.10 -35.04
C THR A 566 4.85 -34.05 -33.59
N GLY A 567 3.98 -33.10 -33.24
CA GLY A 567 3.59 -32.85 -31.84
C GLY A 567 4.70 -32.23 -30.98
N HIS A 568 5.80 -31.79 -31.58
CA HIS A 568 6.91 -31.20 -30.83
C HIS A 568 6.67 -29.73 -30.50
N CYS A 569 6.77 -29.40 -29.21
CA CYS A 569 6.88 -28.07 -28.67
C CYS A 569 8.34 -27.71 -28.41
N THR A 570 8.82 -26.64 -29.01
CA THR A 570 10.17 -26.08 -28.81
C THR A 570 10.08 -24.79 -28.01
N LEU A 571 10.92 -24.65 -26.98
CA LEU A 571 11.01 -23.46 -26.14
C LEU A 571 12.11 -22.53 -26.69
N LEU A 572 11.80 -21.25 -26.89
CA LEU A 572 12.63 -20.29 -27.61
C LEU A 572 12.97 -19.07 -26.72
N LYS A 573 14.25 -18.67 -26.71
CA LYS A 573 14.74 -17.45 -26.04
C LYS A 573 15.24 -16.41 -27.05
N ALA A 574 15.23 -15.15 -26.65
CA ALA A 574 15.98 -14.11 -27.36
C ALA A 574 17.46 -14.15 -26.99
N THR A 575 18.33 -13.69 -27.88
CA THR A 575 19.74 -13.48 -27.58
C THR A 575 19.90 -12.20 -26.78
N ARG A 576 20.84 -12.14 -25.83
CA ARG A 576 21.12 -10.88 -25.10
C ARG A 576 21.79 -9.85 -26.00
N SER A 577 21.44 -8.59 -25.79
CA SER A 577 22.12 -7.45 -26.40
C SER A 577 23.32 -7.03 -25.56
N LEU A 578 24.42 -6.67 -26.20
CA LEU A 578 25.55 -6.00 -25.54
C LEU A 578 25.32 -4.49 -25.40
N ASP A 579 24.38 -3.91 -26.15
CA ASP A 579 23.84 -2.57 -25.90
C ASP A 579 22.59 -2.67 -25.00
N PRO A 580 22.63 -2.16 -23.76
CA PRO A 580 21.53 -2.21 -22.80
C PRO A 580 20.34 -1.29 -23.13
N VAL A 581 20.36 -0.54 -24.24
CA VAL A 581 19.20 0.26 -24.69
C VAL A 581 18.41 -0.35 -25.85
N VAL A 582 18.80 -1.56 -26.31
CA VAL A 582 18.00 -2.34 -27.27
C VAL A 582 16.83 -3.01 -26.57
N THR A 583 15.64 -2.85 -27.14
CA THR A 583 14.36 -3.34 -26.61
C THR A 583 13.63 -4.13 -27.68
N LEU A 584 13.45 -5.43 -27.47
CA LEU A 584 12.53 -6.23 -28.29
C LEU A 584 11.09 -5.86 -27.95
N GLY A 585 10.20 -5.94 -28.94
CA GLY A 585 8.77 -5.88 -28.70
C GLY A 585 7.94 -6.58 -29.76
N TRP A 586 6.70 -6.88 -29.40
CA TRP A 586 5.71 -7.49 -30.29
C TRP A 586 4.32 -6.94 -30.03
N LEU A 587 3.50 -6.93 -31.08
CA LEU A 587 2.09 -6.54 -31.07
C LEU A 587 1.23 -7.81 -31.17
N PRO A 588 0.60 -8.28 -30.09
CA PRO A 588 -0.26 -9.45 -30.12
C PRO A 588 -1.49 -9.23 -31.01
N PRO A 589 -1.97 -10.25 -31.74
CA PRO A 589 -3.24 -10.17 -32.45
C PRO A 589 -4.42 -10.12 -31.47
N THR A 590 -5.45 -9.34 -31.78
CA THR A 590 -6.69 -9.27 -31.01
C THR A 590 -7.53 -10.53 -31.22
N THR A 591 -7.24 -11.58 -30.46
CA THR A 591 -7.94 -12.88 -30.52
C THR A 591 -9.09 -13.01 -29.52
N LEU A 592 -9.11 -12.19 -28.47
CA LEU A 592 -10.15 -12.22 -27.43
C LEU A 592 -11.33 -11.31 -27.78
N PRO A 593 -12.57 -11.67 -27.41
CA PRO A 593 -13.73 -10.81 -27.60
C PRO A 593 -13.56 -9.45 -26.92
N THR A 594 -13.80 -8.38 -27.68
CA THR A 594 -13.82 -6.99 -27.20
C THR A 594 -15.22 -6.54 -26.76
N THR A 595 -16.23 -7.40 -26.92
CA THR A 595 -17.62 -7.15 -26.53
C THR A 595 -18.23 -8.36 -25.82
N MET A 596 -19.17 -8.10 -24.92
CA MET A 596 -19.98 -9.11 -24.25
C MET A 596 -21.21 -9.42 -25.09
N THR A 597 -21.27 -10.61 -25.69
CA THR A 597 -22.43 -11.11 -26.44
C THR A 597 -22.96 -12.40 -25.78
N ALA A 598 -24.28 -12.61 -25.84
CA ALA A 598 -24.97 -13.75 -25.21
C ALA A 598 -24.66 -13.93 -23.70
N MET A 599 -24.72 -12.82 -22.94
CA MET A 599 -24.72 -12.88 -21.47
C MET A 599 -26.05 -13.47 -20.96
N THR A 600 -25.99 -14.29 -19.93
CA THR A 600 -27.17 -14.86 -19.24
C THR A 600 -27.24 -14.47 -17.76
N LYS A 601 -26.11 -14.05 -17.16
CA LYS A 601 -25.98 -13.73 -15.74
C LYS A 601 -25.38 -12.34 -15.53
N ALA A 602 -25.90 -11.60 -14.55
CA ALA A 602 -25.27 -10.40 -14.01
C ALA A 602 -24.96 -10.57 -12.52
N ALA A 603 -23.68 -10.40 -12.17
CA ALA A 603 -23.18 -10.44 -10.80
C ALA A 603 -22.78 -9.03 -10.36
N PHE A 604 -23.60 -8.41 -9.51
CA PHE A 604 -23.40 -7.06 -8.99
C PHE A 604 -22.59 -7.07 -7.69
N PHE A 605 -21.64 -6.15 -7.58
CA PHE A 605 -20.82 -5.90 -6.41
C PHE A 605 -21.02 -4.43 -6.02
N VAL A 606 -21.75 -4.18 -4.93
CA VAL A 606 -22.19 -2.84 -4.56
C VAL A 606 -21.54 -2.46 -3.23
N THR A 607 -20.63 -1.51 -3.30
CA THR A 607 -19.67 -1.23 -2.24
C THR A 607 -19.53 0.27 -1.97
N ALA A 608 -18.97 0.62 -0.82
CA ALA A 608 -18.67 2.02 -0.52
C ALA A 608 -17.46 2.46 -1.34
N HIS A 609 -16.36 1.71 -1.21
CA HIS A 609 -15.05 2.03 -1.76
C HIS A 609 -14.65 1.05 -2.85
N GLN A 610 -13.58 1.41 -3.57
CA GLN A 610 -13.04 0.68 -4.71
C GLN A 610 -12.48 -0.70 -4.34
N ASP A 611 -11.89 -0.83 -3.15
CA ASP A 611 -11.18 -2.00 -2.62
C ASP A 611 -12.07 -3.01 -1.86
N ASP A 612 -13.30 -2.63 -1.51
CA ASP A 612 -14.19 -3.45 -0.67
C ASP A 612 -14.47 -4.85 -1.26
N HIS A 613 -14.57 -4.99 -2.58
CA HIS A 613 -14.88 -6.28 -3.20
C HIS A 613 -13.67 -7.21 -3.36
N GLU A 614 -12.46 -6.69 -3.58
CA GLU A 614 -11.20 -7.46 -3.52
C GLU A 614 -10.88 -7.90 -2.07
N LEU A 615 -11.33 -7.14 -1.07
CA LEU A 615 -11.10 -7.44 0.35
C LEU A 615 -12.15 -8.37 0.99
N PHE A 616 -13.45 -8.17 0.68
CA PHE A 616 -14.55 -8.84 1.40
C PHE A 616 -15.42 -9.78 0.55
N MET A 617 -15.31 -9.72 -0.79
CA MET A 617 -16.22 -10.42 -1.73
C MET A 617 -15.46 -11.19 -2.84
N SER A 618 -14.16 -11.44 -2.60
CA SER A 618 -13.19 -11.75 -3.64
C SER A 618 -13.45 -13.06 -4.39
N GLY A 619 -13.93 -14.11 -3.71
CA GLY A 619 -14.24 -15.40 -4.35
C GLY A 619 -15.24 -15.25 -5.51
N PRO A 620 -16.50 -14.82 -5.24
CA PRO A 620 -17.50 -14.58 -6.29
C PRO A 620 -17.12 -13.51 -7.31
N PHE A 621 -16.36 -12.47 -6.93
CA PHE A 621 -15.87 -11.47 -7.88
C PHE A 621 -14.90 -12.11 -8.89
N LEU A 622 -13.87 -12.78 -8.39
CA LEU A 622 -12.85 -13.44 -9.19
C LEU A 622 -13.40 -14.64 -9.98
N SER A 623 -14.43 -15.33 -9.47
CA SER A 623 -15.09 -16.40 -10.22
C SER A 623 -16.01 -15.86 -11.32
N SER A 624 -16.73 -14.76 -11.10
CA SER A 624 -17.60 -14.14 -12.12
C SER A 624 -16.82 -13.62 -13.33
N LEU A 625 -15.61 -13.08 -13.11
CA LEU A 625 -14.67 -12.76 -14.20
C LEU A 625 -14.15 -14.00 -14.95
N GLY A 626 -14.29 -15.19 -14.36
CA GLY A 626 -13.97 -16.50 -14.96
C GLY A 626 -15.15 -17.20 -15.64
N GLU A 627 -16.34 -16.60 -15.64
CA GLU A 627 -17.55 -17.16 -16.25
C GLU A 627 -17.87 -16.47 -17.59
N ARG A 628 -17.83 -17.20 -18.72
CA ARG A 628 -18.05 -16.62 -20.05
C ARG A 628 -19.47 -16.05 -20.25
N GLY A 629 -20.49 -16.59 -19.58
CA GLY A 629 -21.87 -16.10 -19.69
C GLY A 629 -22.21 -14.91 -18.77
N THR A 630 -21.24 -14.45 -17.97
CA THR A 630 -21.48 -13.56 -16.83
C THR A 630 -20.86 -12.20 -17.03
N LYS A 631 -21.67 -11.17 -16.78
CA LYS A 631 -21.22 -9.79 -16.60
C LYS A 631 -20.95 -9.56 -15.12
N THR A 632 -19.78 -9.03 -14.78
CA THR A 632 -19.39 -8.68 -13.42
C THR A 632 -19.49 -7.16 -13.27
N ILE A 633 -20.36 -6.64 -12.40
CA ILE A 633 -20.69 -5.21 -12.33
C ILE A 633 -20.36 -4.66 -10.94
N SER A 634 -19.30 -3.87 -10.83
CA SER A 634 -18.94 -3.16 -9.60
C SER A 634 -19.54 -1.74 -9.62
N VAL A 635 -20.25 -1.37 -8.56
CA VAL A 635 -20.85 -0.04 -8.38
C VAL A 635 -20.33 0.57 -7.08
N TYR A 636 -19.45 1.57 -7.21
CA TYR A 636 -18.79 2.24 -6.09
C TYR A 636 -19.55 3.52 -5.74
N LEU A 637 -20.06 3.60 -4.52
CA LEU A 637 -20.84 4.75 -4.07
C LEU A 637 -19.95 5.98 -3.84
N THR A 638 -18.79 5.83 -3.19
CA THR A 638 -17.95 6.96 -2.80
C THR A 638 -16.61 7.04 -3.53
N ALA A 639 -15.95 8.18 -3.40
CA ALA A 639 -14.64 8.46 -3.96
C ALA A 639 -13.47 7.84 -3.17
N GLY A 640 -13.74 7.28 -1.97
CA GLY A 640 -12.72 6.78 -1.05
C GLY A 640 -11.75 7.88 -0.57
N ASP A 641 -12.24 9.12 -0.48
CA ASP A 641 -11.44 10.34 -0.31
C ASP A 641 -11.36 10.85 1.15
N LEU A 642 -11.91 10.11 2.13
CA LEU A 642 -11.72 10.47 3.54
C LEU A 642 -10.26 10.22 3.94
N TYR A 643 -9.69 11.19 4.65
CA TYR A 643 -8.27 11.26 5.01
C TYR A 643 -7.34 11.40 3.79
N THR A 644 -6.63 12.52 3.71
CA THR A 644 -5.89 13.03 2.53
C THR A 644 -4.65 12.22 2.09
N MET A 645 -4.53 10.95 2.50
CA MET A 645 -3.40 10.07 2.21
C MET A 645 -3.41 9.51 0.78
N LEU A 646 -4.60 9.30 0.19
CA LEU A 646 -4.79 8.83 -1.18
C LEU A 646 -5.88 9.66 -1.87
N ALA A 647 -5.65 10.07 -3.11
CA ALA A 647 -6.64 10.77 -3.92
C ALA A 647 -7.48 9.76 -4.72
N TRP A 648 -8.77 10.04 -4.90
CA TRP A 648 -9.71 9.17 -5.62
C TRP A 648 -9.23 8.63 -6.99
N PRO A 649 -8.51 9.38 -7.86
CA PRO A 649 -8.07 8.83 -9.16
C PRO A 649 -7.01 7.73 -9.03
N ALA A 650 -6.36 7.61 -7.86
CA ALA A 650 -5.42 6.55 -7.55
C ALA A 650 -6.15 5.27 -7.11
N ARG A 651 -7.23 5.39 -6.31
CA ARG A 651 -8.11 4.27 -5.94
C ARG A 651 -8.83 3.68 -7.15
N GLU A 652 -9.37 4.51 -8.05
CA GLU A 652 -10.00 4.00 -9.28
C GLU A 652 -9.00 3.27 -10.17
N ARG A 653 -7.80 3.84 -10.37
CA ARG A 653 -6.73 3.18 -11.11
C ARG A 653 -6.36 1.83 -10.50
N ALA A 654 -6.36 1.73 -9.18
CA ALA A 654 -6.03 0.52 -8.44
C ALA A 654 -7.01 -0.61 -8.73
N THR A 655 -8.31 -0.48 -8.42
CA THR A 655 -9.27 -1.58 -8.69
C THR A 655 -9.36 -1.94 -10.19
N LEU A 656 -9.19 -0.97 -11.09
CA LEU A 656 -9.09 -1.23 -12.53
C LEU A 656 -7.85 -2.05 -12.90
N MET A 657 -6.70 -1.82 -12.25
CA MET A 657 -5.49 -2.65 -12.43
C MET A 657 -5.63 -4.05 -11.79
N GLY A 658 -6.35 -4.17 -10.68
CA GLY A 658 -6.71 -5.45 -10.07
C GLY A 658 -7.61 -6.28 -11.00
N THR A 659 -8.68 -5.67 -11.50
CA THR A 659 -9.62 -6.30 -12.45
C THR A 659 -8.95 -6.64 -13.78
N GLN A 660 -8.09 -5.76 -14.31
CA GLN A 660 -7.29 -6.06 -15.49
C GLN A 660 -6.45 -7.33 -15.27
N ALA A 661 -5.76 -7.46 -14.12
CA ALA A 661 -4.99 -8.66 -13.81
C ALA A 661 -5.86 -9.93 -13.72
N ALA A 662 -7.09 -9.83 -13.20
CA ALA A 662 -8.03 -10.94 -13.14
C ALA A 662 -8.54 -11.35 -14.54
N VAL A 663 -8.82 -10.41 -15.43
CA VAL A 663 -9.21 -10.71 -16.83
C VAL A 663 -8.03 -11.26 -17.64
N GLU A 664 -6.80 -10.75 -17.42
CA GLU A 664 -5.56 -11.29 -18.00
C GLU A 664 -5.27 -12.74 -17.53
N TYR A 665 -5.55 -13.04 -16.26
CA TYR A 665 -5.46 -14.39 -15.68
C TYR A 665 -6.50 -15.36 -16.26
N HIS A 666 -7.74 -14.90 -16.52
CA HIS A 666 -8.82 -15.74 -17.06
C HIS A 666 -8.76 -15.92 -18.56
N GLY A 667 -8.31 -14.91 -19.32
CA GLY A 667 -8.11 -15.01 -20.76
C GLY A 667 -9.39 -15.19 -21.59
N LEU A 668 -10.56 -14.85 -21.04
CA LEU A 668 -11.86 -15.04 -21.70
C LEU A 668 -12.28 -13.86 -22.60
N TYR A 669 -11.78 -12.67 -22.30
CA TYR A 669 -12.15 -11.37 -22.87
C TYR A 669 -10.96 -10.43 -22.98
N HIS A 670 -11.05 -9.41 -23.85
CA HIS A 670 -9.97 -8.45 -24.05
C HIS A 670 -9.80 -7.51 -22.83
N PRO A 671 -8.63 -7.45 -22.19
CA PRO A 671 -8.44 -6.77 -20.89
C PRO A 671 -8.11 -5.27 -20.97
N VAL A 672 -8.16 -4.65 -22.16
CA VAL A 672 -7.89 -3.21 -22.29
C VAL A 672 -9.11 -2.41 -21.82
N PRO A 673 -8.95 -1.45 -20.89
CA PRO A 673 -10.07 -0.67 -20.35
C PRO A 673 -10.68 0.26 -21.40
N VAL A 674 -12.02 0.29 -21.45
CA VAL A 674 -12.80 1.23 -22.27
C VAL A 674 -13.62 2.12 -21.35
N THR A 675 -13.25 3.40 -21.26
CA THR A 675 -13.95 4.42 -20.47
C THR A 675 -15.05 5.10 -21.29
N THR A 676 -16.23 5.22 -20.71
CA THR A 676 -17.43 5.85 -21.25
C THR A 676 -18.18 6.56 -20.12
N ASN A 677 -19.25 7.30 -20.44
CA ASN A 677 -20.18 7.83 -19.45
C ASN A 677 -21.58 7.27 -19.71
N VAL A 678 -22.36 7.10 -18.63
CA VAL A 678 -23.77 6.68 -18.67
C VAL A 678 -24.60 7.71 -17.90
N THR A 679 -25.66 8.21 -18.53
CA THR A 679 -26.61 9.13 -17.89
C THR A 679 -27.78 8.36 -17.28
N ILE A 680 -28.08 8.59 -16.00
CA ILE A 680 -29.27 8.08 -15.31
C ILE A 680 -30.00 9.28 -14.70
N GLY A 681 -31.23 9.54 -15.13
CA GLY A 681 -31.92 10.79 -14.81
C GLY A 681 -31.10 12.01 -15.29
N THR A 682 -30.72 12.86 -14.35
CA THR A 682 -29.85 14.04 -14.54
C THR A 682 -28.35 13.77 -14.34
N HIS A 683 -27.97 12.58 -13.85
CA HIS A 683 -26.62 12.29 -13.36
C HIS A 683 -25.73 11.61 -14.40
N VAL A 684 -24.44 11.96 -14.45
CA VAL A 684 -23.47 11.43 -15.41
C VAL A 684 -22.44 10.56 -14.70
N VAL A 685 -22.68 9.24 -14.66
CA VAL A 685 -21.80 8.28 -14.00
C VAL A 685 -20.71 7.81 -14.98
N THR A 686 -19.45 7.80 -14.56
CA THR A 686 -18.37 7.23 -15.38
C THR A 686 -18.44 5.70 -15.35
N LYS A 687 -18.41 5.09 -16.54
CA LYS A 687 -18.38 3.64 -16.75
C LYS A 687 -17.03 3.23 -17.35
N VAL A 688 -16.33 2.29 -16.72
CA VAL A 688 -15.17 1.62 -17.34
C VAL A 688 -15.50 0.15 -17.57
N THR A 689 -15.18 -0.38 -18.74
CA THR A 689 -15.36 -1.81 -19.06
C THR A 689 -14.00 -2.46 -19.29
N ILE A 690 -13.73 -3.58 -18.62
CA ILE A 690 -12.50 -4.39 -18.74
C ILE A 690 -12.94 -5.84 -18.97
N GLY A 691 -12.88 -6.31 -20.21
CA GLY A 691 -13.40 -7.62 -20.58
C GLY A 691 -14.90 -7.77 -20.27
N ASN A 692 -15.25 -8.65 -19.32
CA ASN A 692 -16.60 -8.80 -18.77
C ASN A 692 -16.81 -8.11 -17.41
N GLY A 693 -15.79 -7.42 -16.89
CA GLY A 693 -15.89 -6.48 -15.77
C GLY A 693 -16.43 -5.12 -16.20
N VAL A 694 -17.37 -4.56 -15.44
CA VAL A 694 -17.99 -3.25 -15.64
C VAL A 694 -17.94 -2.49 -14.32
N HIS A 695 -17.35 -1.30 -14.34
CA HIS A 695 -17.14 -0.46 -13.17
C HIS A 695 -17.93 0.84 -13.31
N TYR A 696 -18.70 1.18 -12.28
CA TYR A 696 -19.45 2.43 -12.18
C TYR A 696 -18.96 3.25 -10.99
N PHE A 697 -18.51 4.47 -11.26
CA PHE A 697 -17.95 5.38 -10.26
C PHE A 697 -18.90 6.56 -10.03
N LEU A 698 -19.64 6.54 -8.91
CA LEU A 698 -20.50 7.66 -8.50
C LEU A 698 -19.71 8.81 -7.87
N ARG A 699 -18.53 8.52 -7.31
CA ARG A 699 -17.55 9.51 -6.81
C ARG A 699 -18.10 10.47 -5.75
N LEU A 700 -19.11 10.06 -4.97
CA LEU A 700 -19.62 10.87 -3.86
C LEU A 700 -18.52 11.03 -2.79
N PRO A 701 -18.26 12.22 -2.24
CA PRO A 701 -17.26 12.38 -1.18
C PRO A 701 -17.70 11.63 0.07
N GLU A 702 -16.78 10.90 0.71
CA GLU A 702 -17.07 10.21 1.97
C GLU A 702 -17.51 11.17 3.09
N SER A 703 -16.96 12.40 3.07
CA SER A 703 -17.35 13.49 3.95
C SER A 703 -18.82 13.86 3.72
N GLY A 704 -19.67 13.53 4.70
CA GLY A 704 -21.13 13.75 4.61
C GLY A 704 -21.92 12.59 3.97
N ALA A 705 -21.28 11.67 3.24
CA ALA A 705 -21.98 10.53 2.61
C ALA A 705 -22.77 9.69 3.62
N HIS A 706 -22.31 9.55 4.87
CA HIS A 706 -23.04 8.78 5.89
C HIS A 706 -24.34 9.45 6.38
N HIS A 707 -24.52 10.75 6.19
CA HIS A 707 -25.81 11.43 6.39
C HIS A 707 -26.74 11.22 5.19
N PHE A 708 -26.18 11.21 3.97
CA PHE A 708 -26.92 11.10 2.71
C PHE A 708 -27.35 9.68 2.32
N LEU A 709 -26.48 8.68 2.54
CA LEU A 709 -26.72 7.27 2.26
C LEU A 709 -27.55 6.57 3.35
N ASN A 710 -27.83 7.26 4.46
CA ASN A 710 -28.72 6.78 5.52
C ASN A 710 -30.12 7.38 5.35
N ALA A 711 -31.06 6.57 4.85
CA ALA A 711 -32.44 6.98 4.60
C ALA A 711 -33.14 7.61 5.82
N SER A 712 -32.77 7.20 7.04
CA SER A 712 -33.34 7.72 8.29
C SER A 712 -32.81 9.10 8.69
N LEU A 713 -31.65 9.52 8.16
CA LEU A 713 -31.00 10.81 8.42
C LEU A 713 -31.16 11.80 7.26
N ALA A 714 -30.95 11.36 6.02
CA ALA A 714 -31.03 12.20 4.82
C ALA A 714 -32.36 12.96 4.73
N ASN A 715 -33.46 12.30 5.11
CA ASN A 715 -34.80 12.85 5.12
C ASN A 715 -35.09 13.77 6.34
N ARG A 716 -34.09 14.06 7.18
CA ARG A 716 -34.13 14.98 8.33
C ARG A 716 -33.13 16.13 8.22
N THR A 717 -31.97 15.92 7.61
CA THR A 717 -30.86 16.90 7.51
C THR A 717 -30.88 17.71 6.20
N SER A 718 -32.02 17.75 5.50
CA SER A 718 -32.15 18.17 4.10
C SER A 718 -31.94 19.67 3.83
N ARG A 719 -30.68 20.12 3.88
CA ARG A 719 -30.19 21.37 3.26
C ARG A 719 -28.82 21.25 2.61
N GLU A 720 -28.03 20.26 2.97
CA GLU A 720 -26.76 19.96 2.30
C GLU A 720 -27.02 19.22 0.98
N TRP A 721 -26.18 19.47 -0.03
CA TRP A 721 -26.29 18.88 -1.37
C TRP A 721 -25.00 18.07 -1.62
N LEU A 722 -25.10 16.84 -2.11
CA LEU A 722 -23.94 15.97 -2.29
C LEU A 722 -23.52 15.93 -3.76
N SER A 723 -22.33 16.45 -4.07
CA SER A 723 -21.77 16.47 -5.44
C SER A 723 -20.68 15.42 -5.62
N PRO A 724 -20.62 14.71 -6.75
CA PRO A 724 -19.43 13.93 -7.12
C PRO A 724 -18.16 14.79 -7.11
N VAL A 725 -17.06 14.26 -6.59
CA VAL A 725 -15.79 15.03 -6.46
C VAL A 725 -15.14 15.39 -7.80
N ASP A 726 -15.61 14.82 -8.90
CA ASP A 726 -15.24 15.19 -10.28
C ASP A 726 -16.25 16.12 -10.97
N LYS A 727 -17.44 16.33 -10.38
CA LYS A 727 -18.55 17.14 -10.92
C LYS A 727 -19.19 18.00 -9.81
N PRO A 728 -18.52 19.06 -9.34
CA PRO A 728 -19.03 19.94 -8.28
C PRO A 728 -20.29 20.74 -8.66
N ASP A 729 -20.71 20.72 -9.93
CA ASP A 729 -21.94 21.32 -10.43
C ASP A 729 -23.07 20.28 -10.67
N GLU A 730 -22.82 18.99 -10.41
CA GLU A 730 -23.84 17.94 -10.35
C GLU A 730 -24.21 17.71 -8.87
N PHE A 731 -25.50 17.57 -8.54
CA PHE A 731 -25.98 17.56 -7.15
C PHE A 731 -27.01 16.47 -6.91
N TYR A 732 -26.73 15.59 -5.95
CA TYR A 732 -27.72 14.68 -5.36
C TYR A 732 -28.40 15.42 -4.20
N SER A 733 -29.72 15.47 -4.23
CA SER A 733 -30.58 16.23 -3.32
C SER A 733 -31.21 15.39 -2.20
N SER A 734 -31.20 14.06 -2.35
CA SER A 734 -31.82 13.12 -1.40
C SER A 734 -31.23 11.71 -1.48
N TYR A 735 -31.51 10.89 -0.47
CA TYR A 735 -31.25 9.44 -0.50
C TYR A 735 -31.94 8.76 -1.69
N ASP A 736 -33.20 9.11 -1.97
CA ASP A 736 -33.98 8.47 -3.04
C ASP A 736 -33.43 8.79 -4.45
N GLU A 737 -32.76 9.93 -4.63
CA GLU A 737 -32.08 10.26 -5.89
C GLU A 737 -30.81 9.41 -6.10
N VAL A 738 -29.98 9.24 -5.06
CA VAL A 738 -28.84 8.31 -5.09
C VAL A 738 -29.33 6.88 -5.36
N ARG A 739 -30.41 6.47 -4.68
CA ARG A 739 -31.04 5.15 -4.85
C ARG A 739 -31.60 4.96 -6.26
N ALA A 740 -32.23 5.96 -6.85
CA ALA A 740 -32.72 5.92 -8.22
C ALA A 740 -31.58 5.80 -9.25
N VAL A 741 -30.44 6.48 -9.03
CA VAL A 741 -29.25 6.32 -9.89
C VAL A 741 -28.69 4.91 -9.78
N VAL A 742 -28.45 4.41 -8.56
CA VAL A 742 -27.91 3.04 -8.34
C VAL A 742 -28.86 1.97 -8.91
N GLN A 743 -30.16 2.09 -8.66
CA GLN A 743 -31.17 1.19 -9.23
C GLN A 743 -31.19 1.25 -10.76
N GLY A 744 -31.15 2.44 -11.37
CA GLY A 744 -31.15 2.60 -12.84
C GLY A 744 -29.89 2.01 -13.50
N LEU A 745 -28.74 2.03 -12.82
CA LEU A 745 -27.53 1.33 -13.26
C LEU A 745 -27.71 -0.20 -13.20
N MET A 746 -28.32 -0.71 -12.12
CA MET A 746 -28.63 -2.14 -11.97
C MET A 746 -29.61 -2.61 -13.04
N GLU A 747 -30.74 -1.91 -13.23
CA GLU A 747 -31.77 -2.23 -14.22
C GLU A 747 -31.19 -2.26 -15.64
N ARG A 748 -30.33 -1.29 -15.97
CA ARG A 748 -29.64 -1.22 -17.25
C ARG A 748 -28.76 -2.43 -17.53
N GLU A 749 -28.02 -2.93 -16.54
CA GLU A 749 -27.09 -4.06 -16.74
C GLU A 749 -27.74 -5.44 -16.54
N ALA A 750 -28.85 -5.51 -15.78
CA ALA A 750 -29.69 -6.68 -15.57
C ALA A 750 -30.65 -6.98 -16.73
N ALA A 751 -30.91 -6.01 -17.61
CA ALA A 751 -31.83 -6.14 -18.73
C ALA A 751 -31.51 -7.36 -19.62
N GLY A 752 -32.42 -8.33 -19.66
CA GLY A 752 -32.31 -9.57 -20.45
C GLY A 752 -31.49 -10.69 -19.80
N MET A 753 -31.04 -10.54 -18.54
CA MET A 753 -30.31 -11.59 -17.82
C MET A 753 -31.28 -12.54 -17.12
N ALA A 754 -31.13 -13.84 -17.33
CA ALA A 754 -31.91 -14.88 -16.65
C ALA A 754 -31.52 -14.99 -15.16
N GLU A 755 -30.24 -14.83 -14.85
CA GLU A 755 -29.70 -14.94 -13.49
C GLU A 755 -29.19 -13.58 -12.98
N LEU A 756 -29.60 -13.20 -11.77
CA LEU A 756 -29.11 -12.01 -11.08
C LEU A 756 -28.54 -12.40 -9.71
N ALA A 757 -27.30 -12.00 -9.46
CA ALA A 757 -26.62 -12.14 -8.17
C ALA A 757 -26.18 -10.76 -7.67
N PHE A 758 -26.39 -10.47 -6.38
CA PHE A 758 -25.98 -9.23 -5.73
C PHE A 758 -25.08 -9.56 -4.53
N HIS A 759 -23.91 -8.95 -4.48
CA HIS A 759 -22.89 -9.11 -3.45
C HIS A 759 -22.66 -7.75 -2.79
N THR A 760 -22.81 -7.68 -1.46
CA THR A 760 -22.71 -6.41 -0.71
C THR A 760 -22.40 -6.66 0.77
N SER A 761 -22.01 -5.62 1.50
CA SER A 761 -21.69 -5.72 2.93
C SER A 761 -22.93 -5.95 3.80
N GLU A 762 -22.78 -6.54 4.98
CA GLU A 762 -23.87 -6.78 5.92
C GLU A 762 -24.42 -5.47 6.55
N PRO A 763 -25.70 -5.08 6.30
CA PRO A 763 -26.31 -3.91 6.93
C PRO A 763 -26.57 -4.06 8.44
N ILE A 764 -26.61 -5.27 9.00
CA ILE A 764 -26.89 -5.49 10.42
C ILE A 764 -25.64 -5.13 11.27
N PRO A 765 -25.74 -4.20 12.26
CA PRO A 765 -24.63 -3.87 13.14
C PRO A 765 -24.17 -5.04 14.00
N SER A 766 -22.85 -5.27 14.07
CA SER A 766 -22.25 -6.16 15.06
C SER A 766 -22.07 -5.44 16.40
N HIS A 767 -22.39 -6.15 17.50
CA HIS A 767 -22.27 -5.63 18.87
C HIS A 767 -20.85 -5.73 19.45
N VAL A 768 -19.89 -6.36 18.75
CA VAL A 768 -18.54 -6.64 19.27
C VAL A 768 -17.47 -5.79 18.57
N VAL A 769 -17.47 -5.81 17.24
CA VAL A 769 -16.60 -4.97 16.38
C VAL A 769 -17.49 -4.41 15.28
N GLN A 770 -17.56 -3.08 15.16
CA GLN A 770 -18.34 -2.42 14.12
C GLN A 770 -17.57 -2.35 12.81
N ASP A 771 -18.31 -2.39 11.69
CA ASP A 771 -17.77 -2.16 10.35
C ASP A 771 -17.61 -0.66 10.07
N HIS A 772 -17.03 -0.31 8.91
CA HIS A 772 -17.14 1.07 8.42
C HIS A 772 -18.61 1.41 8.13
N THR A 773 -19.09 2.58 8.58
CA THR A 773 -20.49 2.98 8.42
C THR A 773 -20.93 2.99 6.94
N LEU A 774 -20.05 3.34 6.01
CA LEU A 774 -20.37 3.36 4.59
C LEU A 774 -20.56 1.96 4.00
N HIS A 775 -19.84 0.94 4.48
CA HIS A 775 -20.08 -0.47 4.09
C HIS A 775 -21.52 -0.86 4.42
N ARG A 776 -21.91 -0.62 5.68
CA ARG A 776 -23.24 -0.94 6.22
C ARG A 776 -24.36 -0.26 5.42
N LEU A 777 -24.19 1.02 5.09
CA LEU A 777 -25.16 1.78 4.30
C LEU A 777 -25.21 1.34 2.82
N SER A 778 -24.10 0.88 2.24
CA SER A 778 -24.08 0.29 0.90
C SER A 778 -24.87 -1.03 0.85
N GLY A 779 -24.73 -1.85 1.89
CA GLY A 779 -25.55 -3.05 2.10
C GLY A 779 -27.04 -2.76 2.28
N GLU A 780 -27.37 -1.72 3.06
CA GLU A 780 -28.75 -1.28 3.31
C GLU A 780 -29.41 -0.75 2.03
N LEU A 781 -28.70 0.07 1.25
CA LEU A 781 -29.16 0.57 -0.05
C LEU A 781 -29.39 -0.56 -1.06
N THR A 782 -28.47 -1.51 -1.16
CA THR A 782 -28.60 -2.65 -2.07
C THR A 782 -29.78 -3.54 -1.68
N ALA A 783 -29.93 -3.82 -0.38
CA ALA A 783 -31.05 -4.58 0.15
C ALA A 783 -32.41 -3.86 -0.09
N SER A 784 -32.46 -2.53 0.06
CA SER A 784 -33.70 -1.77 -0.15
C SER A 784 -34.11 -1.74 -1.62
N ILE A 785 -33.15 -1.65 -2.56
CA ILE A 785 -33.42 -1.75 -4.00
C ILE A 785 -33.95 -3.15 -4.36
N VAL A 786 -33.21 -4.22 -4.02
CA VAL A 786 -33.58 -5.58 -4.46
C VAL A 786 -34.91 -6.04 -3.84
N SER A 787 -35.15 -5.74 -2.56
CA SER A 787 -36.40 -6.14 -1.89
C SER A 787 -37.63 -5.35 -2.33
N SER A 788 -37.48 -4.11 -2.84
CA SER A 788 -38.59 -3.31 -3.37
C SER A 788 -38.82 -3.49 -4.88
N HIS A 789 -37.84 -3.99 -5.62
CA HIS A 789 -37.99 -4.24 -7.06
C HIS A 789 -38.91 -5.47 -7.33
N ARG A 790 -39.93 -5.26 -8.17
CA ARG A 790 -41.04 -6.20 -8.45
C ARG A 790 -40.62 -7.63 -8.82
N THR A 791 -39.53 -7.80 -9.59
CA THR A 791 -39.06 -9.13 -10.05
C THR A 791 -37.93 -9.68 -9.17
N TRP A 792 -36.90 -8.87 -8.91
CA TRP A 792 -35.68 -9.28 -8.20
C TRP A 792 -35.93 -9.77 -6.77
N SER A 793 -36.91 -9.20 -6.07
CA SER A 793 -37.37 -9.69 -4.76
C SER A 793 -37.80 -11.16 -4.74
N ALA A 794 -38.14 -11.74 -5.90
CA ALA A 794 -38.43 -13.18 -6.07
C ALA A 794 -37.33 -13.96 -6.80
N CYS A 795 -36.61 -13.36 -7.75
CA CYS A 795 -35.70 -14.09 -8.66
C CYS A 795 -34.20 -13.92 -8.37
N ALA A 796 -33.78 -12.90 -7.62
CA ALA A 796 -32.37 -12.59 -7.44
C ALA A 796 -31.75 -13.32 -6.24
N HIS A 797 -30.49 -13.74 -6.39
CA HIS A 797 -29.66 -14.15 -5.27
C HIS A 797 -29.01 -12.91 -4.64
N VAL A 798 -29.04 -12.79 -3.31
CA VAL A 798 -28.37 -11.69 -2.59
C VAL A 798 -27.49 -12.27 -1.49
N GLN A 799 -26.19 -11.96 -1.49
CA GLN A 799 -25.23 -12.47 -0.52
C GLN A 799 -24.57 -11.32 0.24
N PHE A 800 -24.57 -11.44 1.57
CA PHE A 800 -24.08 -10.43 2.50
C PHE A 800 -22.77 -10.89 3.14
N TYR A 801 -21.78 -10.00 3.20
CA TYR A 801 -20.43 -10.27 3.71
C TYR A 801 -20.11 -9.42 4.93
N TYR A 802 -19.30 -9.95 5.85
CA TYR A 802 -18.69 -9.14 6.89
C TYR A 802 -17.42 -8.45 6.35
N GLY A 803 -17.31 -7.14 6.62
CA GLY A 803 -16.08 -6.37 6.50
C GLY A 803 -15.23 -6.47 7.78
N TYR A 804 -14.93 -5.31 8.38
CA TYR A 804 -14.00 -5.24 9.52
C TYR A 804 -14.50 -5.92 10.81
N GLN A 805 -15.77 -6.32 10.89
CA GLN A 805 -16.31 -7.15 11.98
C GLN A 805 -15.56 -8.48 12.16
N LYS A 806 -14.87 -8.96 11.11
CA LYS A 806 -14.20 -10.28 11.06
C LYS A 806 -12.69 -10.23 10.76
N TRP A 807 -12.07 -9.06 10.73
CA TRP A 807 -10.68 -8.90 10.27
C TRP A 807 -9.63 -9.65 11.13
N GLU A 808 -9.95 -10.01 12.39
CA GLU A 808 -9.08 -10.84 13.25
C GLU A 808 -9.38 -12.35 13.17
N ALA A 809 -10.31 -12.79 12.30
CA ALA A 809 -10.63 -14.20 12.12
C ALA A 809 -9.48 -14.99 11.49
N ALA A 810 -9.61 -16.32 11.46
CA ALA A 810 -8.77 -17.17 10.62
C ALA A 810 -9.09 -16.93 9.12
N ALA A 811 -8.13 -17.23 8.24
CA ALA A 811 -8.37 -17.28 6.81
C ALA A 811 -9.33 -18.45 6.46
N ASP A 812 -10.36 -18.18 5.67
CA ASP A 812 -11.41 -19.13 5.28
C ASP A 812 -11.51 -19.39 3.77
N LEU A 813 -10.84 -18.58 2.93
CA LEU A 813 -10.69 -18.85 1.50
C LEU A 813 -9.82 -20.08 1.25
N ASP A 814 -10.11 -20.81 0.16
CA ASP A 814 -9.24 -21.90 -0.29
C ASP A 814 -7.88 -21.35 -0.75
N PRO A 815 -6.78 -22.14 -0.67
CA PRO A 815 -5.45 -21.65 -0.98
C PRO A 815 -5.25 -21.11 -2.41
N SER A 816 -6.06 -21.54 -3.38
CA SER A 816 -5.96 -21.07 -4.77
C SER A 816 -6.68 -19.73 -4.97
N THR A 817 -7.89 -19.57 -4.40
CA THR A 817 -8.59 -18.27 -4.39
C THR A 817 -7.84 -17.25 -3.54
N ALA A 818 -7.30 -17.65 -2.38
CA ALA A 818 -6.46 -16.79 -1.55
C ALA A 818 -5.20 -16.33 -2.31
N ALA A 819 -4.47 -17.23 -2.98
CA ALA A 819 -3.30 -16.85 -3.79
C ALA A 819 -3.66 -15.91 -4.95
N PHE A 820 -4.85 -16.08 -5.56
CA PHE A 820 -5.33 -15.19 -6.62
C PHE A 820 -5.78 -13.83 -6.10
N GLN A 821 -6.48 -13.77 -4.96
CA GLN A 821 -6.81 -12.52 -4.24
C GLN A 821 -5.53 -11.76 -3.89
N ARG A 822 -4.52 -12.41 -3.31
CA ARG A 822 -3.22 -11.78 -3.02
C ARG A 822 -2.54 -11.25 -4.28
N HIS A 823 -2.58 -11.99 -5.40
CA HIS A 823 -2.05 -11.51 -6.68
C HIS A 823 -2.78 -10.27 -7.20
N VAL A 824 -4.12 -10.27 -7.18
CA VAL A 824 -4.94 -9.13 -7.59
C VAL A 824 -4.68 -7.91 -6.70
N TRP A 825 -4.63 -8.10 -5.37
CA TRP A 825 -4.32 -7.05 -4.41
C TRP A 825 -2.94 -6.41 -4.62
N MET A 826 -1.90 -7.18 -5.01
CA MET A 826 -0.61 -6.60 -5.42
C MET A 826 -0.74 -5.69 -6.64
N ARG A 827 -1.53 -6.11 -7.64
CA ARG A 827 -1.71 -5.39 -8.91
C ARG A 827 -2.56 -4.13 -8.72
N GLU A 828 -3.57 -4.21 -7.86
CA GLU A 828 -4.35 -3.09 -7.36
C GLU A 828 -3.47 -2.09 -6.61
N PHE A 829 -2.71 -2.55 -5.62
CA PHE A 829 -1.84 -1.70 -4.81
C PHE A 829 -0.82 -0.92 -5.66
N ALA A 830 -0.33 -1.48 -6.76
CA ALA A 830 0.53 -0.76 -7.71
C ALA A 830 -0.14 0.45 -8.39
N GLY A 831 -1.47 0.55 -8.41
CA GLY A 831 -2.23 1.69 -8.93
C GLY A 831 -2.32 2.88 -7.96
N VAL A 832 -2.40 2.63 -6.65
CA VAL A 832 -2.32 3.67 -5.59
C VAL A 832 -0.89 4.09 -5.28
N MET A 833 0.10 3.28 -5.62
CA MET A 833 1.49 3.52 -5.25
C MET A 833 2.08 4.81 -5.83
N ASN A 834 2.55 5.66 -4.92
CA ASN A 834 3.37 6.82 -5.23
C ASN A 834 4.80 6.54 -4.74
N LEU A 835 5.74 6.38 -5.66
CA LEU A 835 7.17 6.22 -5.38
C LEU A 835 7.70 7.26 -4.36
N LYS A 836 7.16 8.48 -4.38
CA LYS A 836 7.58 9.57 -3.49
C LYS A 836 6.83 9.63 -2.15
N ASN A 837 5.97 8.66 -1.82
CA ASN A 837 5.23 8.63 -0.55
C ASN A 837 5.00 7.20 -0.05
N THR A 838 5.53 6.87 1.13
CA THR A 838 5.49 5.51 1.71
C THR A 838 4.16 5.17 2.41
N THR A 839 3.02 5.64 1.89
CA THR A 839 1.70 5.44 2.52
C THR A 839 1.26 3.98 2.47
N THR A 840 1.15 3.36 3.64
CA THR A 840 1.09 1.92 3.85
C THR A 840 -0.32 1.33 3.70
N GLY A 841 -1.00 1.61 2.58
CA GLY A 841 -2.33 1.02 2.29
C GLY A 841 -2.31 -0.51 2.30
N TRP A 842 -1.19 -1.11 1.88
CA TRP A 842 -0.91 -2.54 2.03
C TRP A 842 -0.92 -2.97 3.51
N ASP A 843 -0.12 -2.37 4.39
CA ASP A 843 0.05 -2.86 5.78
C ASP A 843 -1.22 -2.80 6.63
N PHE A 844 -2.17 -1.94 6.24
CA PHE A 844 -3.51 -1.94 6.83
C PHE A 844 -4.33 -3.11 6.27
N HIS A 845 -4.73 -3.09 5.00
CA HIS A 845 -5.68 -4.07 4.46
C HIS A 845 -5.10 -5.48 4.21
N ALA A 846 -3.78 -5.67 4.10
CA ALA A 846 -3.17 -6.98 3.81
C ALA A 846 -3.43 -8.07 4.87
N LYS A 847 -3.93 -7.69 6.06
CA LYS A 847 -4.39 -8.63 7.10
C LYS A 847 -5.66 -9.36 6.69
N GLN A 848 -6.52 -8.75 5.89
CA GLN A 848 -7.78 -9.31 5.43
C GLN A 848 -7.57 -10.41 4.38
N LEU A 849 -6.47 -10.38 3.63
CA LEU A 849 -6.17 -11.34 2.56
C LEU A 849 -6.25 -12.78 3.08
N GLY A 850 -6.89 -13.65 2.28
CA GLY A 850 -7.28 -15.00 2.67
C GLY A 850 -8.64 -15.11 3.38
N ARG A 851 -9.39 -14.03 3.57
CA ARG A 851 -10.74 -14.03 4.18
C ARG A 851 -11.83 -13.58 3.22
N MET A 852 -13.03 -14.14 3.43
CA MET A 852 -14.28 -13.74 2.79
C MET A 852 -15.50 -14.18 3.63
N ASP A 853 -15.53 -13.82 4.92
CA ASP A 853 -16.58 -14.20 5.87
C ASP A 853 -18.01 -13.87 5.36
N ILE A 854 -18.73 -14.91 4.91
CA ILE A 854 -20.13 -14.82 4.49
C ILE A 854 -21.02 -14.67 5.74
N SER A 855 -21.88 -13.64 5.78
CA SER A 855 -22.86 -13.43 6.85
C SER A 855 -24.12 -14.27 6.61
N ARG A 856 -24.77 -14.08 5.45
CA ARG A 856 -26.04 -14.73 5.07
C ARG A 856 -26.33 -14.56 3.58
N ALA A 857 -27.31 -15.31 3.08
CA ALA A 857 -27.83 -15.15 1.72
C ALA A 857 -29.38 -15.12 1.70
N ILE A 858 -29.93 -14.49 0.67
CA ILE A 858 -31.32 -14.58 0.22
C ILE A 858 -31.29 -15.36 -1.09
N LEU A 859 -32.03 -16.46 -1.16
CA LEU A 859 -32.04 -17.36 -2.31
C LEU A 859 -33.24 -17.04 -3.24
N PRO A 860 -33.10 -17.24 -4.57
CA PRO A 860 -34.23 -17.14 -5.49
C PRO A 860 -35.37 -18.09 -5.12
N THR A 861 -36.60 -17.60 -5.29
CA THR A 861 -37.85 -18.37 -5.20
C THR A 861 -38.42 -18.75 -6.56
N ILE A 862 -37.95 -18.09 -7.63
CA ILE A 862 -38.21 -18.46 -9.03
C ILE A 862 -36.89 -18.59 -9.81
N ALA A 863 -36.87 -19.41 -10.85
CA ALA A 863 -35.64 -19.85 -11.54
C ALA A 863 -35.12 -18.91 -12.65
N SER A 864 -35.80 -17.79 -12.93
CA SER A 864 -35.33 -16.79 -13.90
C SER A 864 -35.86 -15.39 -13.55
N CYS A 865 -35.11 -14.37 -13.96
CA CYS A 865 -35.46 -12.95 -13.86
C CYS A 865 -36.03 -12.32 -15.15
N THR A 866 -36.12 -13.08 -16.26
CA THR A 866 -36.67 -12.65 -17.57
C THR A 866 -38.13 -13.03 -17.76
#